data_AF-A0A953BF93-F1
#
_entry.id   AF-A0A953BF93-F1
#
_cell.length_a   1.000
_cell.length_b   1.000
_cell.length_c   1.000
_cell.angle_alpha   90.00
_cell.angle_beta   90.00
_cell.angle_gamma   90.00
#
_symmetry.space_group_name_H-M   'P 1'
#
loop_
_entity.id
_entity.type
_entity.pdbx_description
1 polymer ?
#
loop_
_entity_poly.entity_id
_entity_poly.type
_entity_poly.pdbx_seq_one_letter_code
_entity_poly.pdbx_strand_id
1 'polypeptide(L)'
;MKSRTLRTSARSFLVGLAAATVAFAGVAHWTPAAQPVTATEQVVGVETWARELWTAASSGSSARFETLLEHAPGEIDAALRETLVSYRNSLAAREHERAEQMRKASEELEAELTKAEAERDLSKALVSAVQLVELAPRARRQAVLNDPTLRRVVEAAAAKAHAHEQRGEWLHANELFYRLNLLFDVEATYKADAERLARRLTMIQLYAPRRMWELRNEHRIASGENPLPPYNAVADNYVEKLRGVQKVTVREALRAAADQHVDRVSMLQIVLGGIDAIETLVTTHDLRQTFPSLADDIAREAFLVRLRDVRQRTTAAAHAANLTTLMNTLALIEQANAELLDLPVEAILHEFAGGATSQLDEFSGVIWPEEVRHFERTTQGNFSGVGIHIMMDELRNIKVHSPLEGTPAFLAGIQPGDVIRSVDGVSTVGMGINQAVELITGPRGTKVMLGIERRTKTEDGEEVASTLEFELTRAQIQVRTVKGWQRTGPKENDWNWFIDEDRGIGYLRIIQFTEATTRELDDAIEQMKAKGLTSLILDLRFNPGGLLSEAISVSDRFLTSGTIVSTQNRAGHVGGRRGATSSAKLNQIPVVVLVNEGSASASEIVSGALQDHASDGRMNAVVLGERTFGKGSVQRVWPLPGDNSAMKLTTEYYLLPKGRKIHRQPGASSWGVEPDFEVDMLPSQIAKALEIRQNADILRSGDRELDIPDPRLLLTEGRDLQLHAAVVLLQARTPPASPLTHSVRENRR
;
A
#
# COMPACT_ATOMS: atom_id res chain seq x y z
N MET A 1 23.42 -47.35 1.22
CA MET A 1 24.47 -47.75 0.25
C MET A 1 24.38 -46.84 -0.99
N LYS A 2 25.52 -46.34 -1.49
CA LYS A 2 25.82 -45.86 -2.87
C LYS A 2 24.62 -45.34 -3.72
N SER A 3 24.37 -44.04 -3.85
CA SER A 3 25.04 -43.05 -4.75
C SER A 3 24.63 -43.10 -6.24
N ARG A 4 24.04 -42.02 -6.80
CA ARG A 4 24.58 -41.20 -7.92
C ARG A 4 23.57 -40.22 -8.60
N THR A 5 23.96 -38.93 -8.59
CA THR A 5 23.89 -37.92 -9.69
C THR A 5 22.63 -37.68 -10.55
N LEU A 6 22.10 -36.46 -10.43
CA LEU A 6 21.89 -35.45 -11.50
C LEU A 6 21.96 -35.92 -12.97
N ARG A 7 20.89 -35.63 -13.74
CA ARG A 7 21.00 -35.03 -15.10
C ARG A 7 19.67 -34.45 -15.59
N THR A 8 19.76 -33.37 -16.36
CA THR A 8 18.67 -32.55 -16.90
C THR A 8 18.22 -32.99 -18.32
N SER A 9 17.04 -32.47 -18.68
CA SER A 9 16.59 -32.01 -20.02
C SER A 9 16.19 -33.01 -21.13
N ALA A 10 14.91 -32.89 -21.49
CA ALA A 10 14.35 -32.60 -22.83
C ALA A 10 14.56 -33.54 -24.03
N ARG A 11 13.46 -33.83 -24.76
CA ARG A 11 13.39 -34.18 -26.20
C ARG A 11 11.93 -34.45 -26.63
N SER A 12 11.46 -34.16 -27.85
CA SER A 12 12.07 -33.51 -29.04
C SER A 12 11.00 -32.95 -29.99
N PHE A 13 11.38 -32.02 -30.88
CA PHE A 13 11.15 -32.19 -32.33
C PHE A 13 12.31 -31.60 -33.15
N LEU A 14 12.51 -32.10 -34.36
CA LEU A 14 13.71 -32.03 -35.22
C LEU A 14 13.29 -32.26 -36.70
N VAL A 15 13.97 -31.82 -37.78
CA VAL A 15 15.26 -31.10 -37.99
C VAL A 15 15.04 -29.99 -39.05
N GLY A 16 15.81 -28.89 -39.03
CA GLY A 16 15.80 -27.91 -40.14
C GLY A 16 16.86 -26.82 -40.04
N LEU A 17 18.15 -27.14 -40.20
CA LEU A 17 19.24 -26.17 -40.08
C LEU A 17 19.45 -25.37 -41.38
N ALA A 18 19.27 -24.04 -41.32
CA ALA A 18 19.87 -23.10 -42.26
C ALA A 18 20.27 -21.83 -41.49
N ALA A 19 21.54 -21.45 -41.56
CA ALA A 19 22.06 -20.34 -40.77
C ALA A 19 21.65 -18.98 -41.37
N ALA A 20 20.95 -18.18 -40.58
CA ALA A 20 20.78 -16.75 -40.81
C ALA A 20 20.96 -16.02 -39.48
N THR A 21 22.10 -15.36 -39.30
CA THR A 21 22.33 -14.43 -38.20
C THR A 21 21.47 -13.20 -38.40
N VAL A 22 20.29 -13.17 -37.76
CA VAL A 22 19.52 -11.94 -37.56
C VAL A 22 19.93 -11.36 -36.22
N ALA A 23 20.47 -10.15 -36.22
CA ALA A 23 20.94 -9.48 -35.02
C ALA A 23 19.75 -9.11 -34.11
N PHE A 24 19.79 -9.56 -32.85
CA PHE A 24 18.94 -9.01 -31.79
C PHE A 24 19.37 -7.56 -31.51
N ALA A 25 18.62 -6.61 -32.04
CA ALA A 25 18.71 -5.19 -31.71
C ALA A 25 17.32 -4.75 -31.24
N GLY A 26 17.09 -4.71 -29.93
CA GLY A 26 15.74 -4.42 -29.42
C GLY A 26 15.55 -4.42 -27.90
N VAL A 27 16.45 -5.00 -27.10
CA VAL A 27 16.47 -4.81 -25.64
C VAL A 27 17.92 -4.60 -25.22
N ALA A 28 18.20 -3.57 -24.43
CA ALA A 28 19.56 -3.24 -24.02
C ALA A 28 20.18 -4.39 -23.22
N HIS A 29 21.33 -4.91 -23.67
CA HIS A 29 22.03 -6.00 -22.98
C HIS A 29 22.30 -5.65 -21.52
N TRP A 30 21.62 -6.37 -20.63
CA TRP A 30 21.74 -6.24 -19.18
C TRP A 30 23.17 -6.65 -18.76
N THR A 31 24.02 -5.64 -18.60
CA THR A 31 25.44 -5.80 -18.25
C THR A 31 25.69 -5.12 -16.92
N PRO A 32 26.10 -5.84 -15.86
CA PRO A 32 26.54 -5.25 -14.62
C PRO A 32 27.76 -4.35 -14.87
N ALA A 33 27.63 -3.06 -14.58
CA ALA A 33 28.72 -2.10 -14.74
C ALA A 33 29.70 -2.18 -13.56
N ALA A 34 30.55 -3.21 -13.56
CA ALA A 34 31.66 -3.30 -12.61
C ALA A 34 32.82 -2.41 -13.05
N GLN A 35 33.09 -1.31 -12.34
CA GLN A 35 34.37 -0.61 -12.43
C GLN A 35 35.34 -1.17 -11.38
N PRO A 36 36.55 -1.61 -11.75
CA PRO A 36 37.54 -2.08 -10.79
C PRO A 36 38.14 -0.89 -10.02
N VAL A 37 37.78 -0.73 -8.75
CA VAL A 37 38.43 0.21 -7.84
C VAL A 37 39.61 -0.49 -7.18
N THR A 38 40.83 -0.16 -7.64
CA THR A 38 42.05 -0.62 -6.98
C THR A 38 42.27 0.17 -5.68
N ALA A 39 41.99 -0.45 -4.54
CA ALA A 39 42.36 0.06 -3.23
C ALA A 39 43.44 -0.83 -2.59
N THR A 40 44.51 -0.21 -2.07
CA THR A 40 45.59 -0.91 -1.36
C THR A 40 45.13 -1.47 -0.02
N GLU A 41 45.46 -2.72 0.27
CA GLU A 41 45.20 -3.37 1.57
C GLU A 41 45.81 -2.58 2.73
N GLN A 42 44.96 -1.99 3.57
CA GLN A 42 45.29 -1.71 4.96
C GLN A 42 44.54 -2.73 5.83
N VAL A 43 45.24 -3.33 6.80
CA VAL A 43 44.62 -4.20 7.80
C VAL A 43 43.83 -3.33 8.78
N VAL A 44 42.56 -3.09 8.45
CA VAL A 44 41.63 -2.33 9.28
C VAL A 44 41.09 -3.25 10.37
N GLY A 45 41.35 -2.93 11.64
CA GLY A 45 40.80 -3.71 12.76
C GLY A 45 39.26 -3.70 12.79
N VAL A 46 38.67 -4.80 13.27
CA VAL A 46 37.21 -5.09 13.23
C VAL A 46 36.33 -3.91 13.67
N GLU A 47 36.70 -3.20 14.75
CA GLU A 47 35.93 -2.04 15.25
C GLU A 47 35.91 -0.87 14.25
N THR A 48 37.04 -0.60 13.58
CA THR A 48 37.12 0.45 12.56
C THR A 48 36.35 0.04 11.31
N TRP A 49 36.48 -1.21 10.88
CA TRP A 49 35.69 -1.75 9.76
C TRP A 49 34.18 -1.67 10.03
N ALA A 50 33.71 -2.09 11.20
CA ALA A 50 32.30 -2.04 11.58
C ALA A 50 31.76 -0.59 11.63
N ARG A 51 32.57 0.35 12.12
CA ARG A 51 32.26 1.78 12.12
C ARG A 51 32.21 2.36 10.70
N GLU A 52 33.10 1.95 9.80
CA GLU A 52 33.06 2.34 8.39
C GLU A 52 31.87 1.73 7.64
N LEU A 53 31.54 0.47 7.90
CA LEU A 53 30.38 -0.23 7.31
C LEU A 53 29.08 0.48 7.71
N TRP A 54 28.93 0.81 8.99
CA TRP A 54 27.83 1.64 9.48
C TRP A 54 27.82 3.03 8.84
N THR A 55 28.98 3.67 8.71
CA THR A 55 29.09 5.00 8.09
C THR A 55 28.63 4.96 6.64
N ALA A 56 29.07 3.96 5.86
CA ALA A 56 28.68 3.77 4.46
C ALA A 56 27.16 3.56 4.31
N ALA A 57 26.53 2.78 5.20
CA ALA A 57 25.07 2.65 5.24
C ALA A 57 24.37 3.96 5.62
N SER A 58 24.80 4.64 6.70
CA SER A 58 24.22 5.92 7.14
C SER A 58 24.40 7.08 6.16
N SER A 59 25.23 6.91 5.13
CA SER A 59 25.50 7.91 4.09
C SER A 59 25.05 7.47 2.69
N GLY A 60 24.26 6.40 2.54
CA GLY A 60 23.76 5.91 1.25
C GLY A 60 24.83 5.45 0.26
N SER A 61 26.01 5.05 0.74
CA SER A 61 27.14 4.69 -0.12
C SER A 61 27.19 3.19 -0.39
N SER A 62 26.24 2.68 -1.19
CA SER A 62 26.12 1.25 -1.47
C SER A 62 27.40 0.63 -2.06
N ALA A 63 28.07 1.30 -2.99
CA ALA A 63 29.35 0.83 -3.52
C ALA A 63 30.46 0.71 -2.44
N ARG A 64 30.51 1.64 -1.47
CA ARG A 64 31.45 1.55 -0.34
C ARG A 64 31.04 0.44 0.63
N PHE A 65 29.75 0.29 0.89
CA PHE A 65 29.22 -0.77 1.75
C PHE A 65 29.57 -2.15 1.16
N GLU A 66 29.29 -2.39 -0.12
CA GLU A 66 29.67 -3.60 -0.85
C GLU A 66 31.18 -3.85 -0.77
N THR A 67 32.01 -2.84 -1.09
CA THR A 67 33.48 -2.94 -0.98
C THR A 67 33.93 -3.37 0.42
N LEU A 68 33.31 -2.84 1.48
CA LEU A 68 33.61 -3.21 2.87
C LEU A 68 33.14 -4.63 3.22
N LEU A 69 32.06 -5.15 2.62
CA LEU A 69 31.65 -6.55 2.78
C LEU A 69 32.62 -7.53 2.11
N GLU A 70 33.25 -7.12 1.00
CA GLU A 70 34.25 -7.95 0.32
C GLU A 70 35.57 -8.01 1.09
N HIS A 71 35.96 -6.91 1.73
CA HIS A 71 37.20 -6.75 2.49
C HIS A 71 36.97 -6.84 4.02
N ALA A 72 36.05 -7.71 4.44
CA ALA A 72 35.79 -7.94 5.86
C ALA A 72 37.04 -8.54 6.56
N PRO A 73 37.46 -8.03 7.74
CA PRO A 73 38.68 -8.48 8.42
C PRO A 73 38.65 -9.97 8.76
N GLY A 74 39.82 -10.61 8.75
CA GLY A 74 39.95 -12.05 9.03
C GLY A 74 39.52 -12.42 10.46
N GLU A 75 39.62 -11.48 11.39
CA GLU A 75 39.40 -11.63 12.83
C GLU A 75 37.93 -11.58 13.26
N ILE A 76 36.97 -11.39 12.34
CA ILE A 76 35.54 -11.49 12.68
C ILE A 76 35.18 -12.89 13.19
N ASP A 77 34.15 -12.98 14.02
CA ASP A 77 33.68 -14.26 14.54
C ASP A 77 33.00 -15.14 13.45
N ALA A 78 32.74 -16.40 13.78
CA ALA A 78 32.18 -17.37 12.83
C ALA A 78 30.75 -17.02 12.38
N ALA A 79 29.89 -16.55 13.28
CA ALA A 79 28.48 -16.26 12.99
C ALA A 79 28.32 -15.03 12.09
N LEU A 80 29.11 -13.98 12.34
CA LEU A 80 29.16 -12.82 11.43
C LEU A 80 29.73 -13.21 10.06
N ARG A 81 30.79 -14.03 10.01
CA ARG A 81 31.36 -14.51 8.73
C ARG A 81 30.35 -15.32 7.91
N GLU A 82 29.60 -16.21 8.56
CA GLU A 82 28.52 -16.98 7.91
C GLU A 82 27.39 -16.07 7.41
N THR A 83 26.97 -15.10 8.22
CA THR A 83 25.91 -14.14 7.87
C THR A 83 26.32 -13.26 6.67
N LEU A 84 27.58 -12.82 6.61
CA LEU A 84 28.14 -12.07 5.47
C LEU A 84 28.17 -12.89 4.18
N VAL A 85 28.60 -14.16 4.25
CA VAL A 85 28.62 -15.07 3.09
C VAL A 85 27.19 -15.35 2.60
N SER A 86 26.28 -15.62 3.53
CA SER A 86 24.86 -15.81 3.25
C SER A 86 24.27 -14.59 2.54
N TYR A 87 24.49 -13.37 3.08
CA TYR A 87 23.98 -12.13 2.51
C TYR A 87 24.49 -11.86 1.09
N ARG A 88 25.80 -12.06 0.84
CA ARG A 88 26.39 -11.93 -0.51
C ARG A 88 25.78 -12.93 -1.49
N ASN A 89 25.53 -14.16 -1.06
CA ASN A 89 24.86 -15.17 -1.90
C ASN A 89 23.40 -14.77 -2.20
N SER A 90 22.67 -14.23 -1.22
CA SER A 90 21.29 -13.77 -1.40
C SER A 90 21.20 -12.56 -2.35
N LEU A 91 22.14 -11.63 -2.28
CA LEU A 91 22.26 -10.53 -3.26
C LEU A 91 22.50 -11.05 -4.68
N ALA A 92 23.45 -11.98 -4.86
CA ALA A 92 23.71 -12.58 -6.17
C ALA A 92 22.52 -13.40 -6.70
N ALA A 93 21.81 -14.11 -5.83
CA ALA A 93 20.59 -14.83 -6.17
C ALA A 93 19.46 -13.88 -6.62
N ARG A 94 19.29 -12.72 -5.96
CA ARG A 94 18.37 -11.66 -6.39
C ARG A 94 18.70 -11.15 -7.79
N GLU A 95 19.97 -10.83 -8.08
CA GLU A 95 20.34 -10.35 -9.41
C GLU A 95 20.03 -11.37 -10.51
N HIS A 96 20.30 -12.65 -10.24
CA HIS A 96 19.96 -13.74 -11.15
C HIS A 96 18.43 -13.90 -11.33
N GLU A 97 17.67 -13.85 -10.23
CA GLU A 97 16.20 -13.92 -10.28
C GLU A 97 15.60 -12.73 -11.03
N ARG A 98 16.09 -11.51 -10.78
CA ARG A 98 15.69 -10.29 -11.49
C ARG A 98 15.92 -10.43 -12.99
N ALA A 99 17.11 -10.85 -13.41
CA ALA A 99 17.45 -11.04 -14.82
C ALA A 99 16.52 -12.04 -15.51
N GLU A 100 16.22 -13.16 -14.85
CA GLU A 100 15.33 -14.20 -15.38
C GLU A 100 13.85 -13.76 -15.43
N GLN A 101 13.37 -13.03 -14.41
CA GLN A 101 12.01 -12.47 -14.44
C GLN A 101 11.87 -11.36 -15.49
N MET A 102 12.85 -10.45 -15.62
CA MET A 102 12.85 -9.42 -16.66
C MET A 102 12.92 -10.03 -18.06
N ARG A 103 13.70 -11.11 -18.26
CA ARG A 103 13.73 -11.86 -19.53
C ARG A 103 12.35 -12.41 -19.88
N LYS A 104 11.67 -13.08 -18.93
CA LYS A 104 10.31 -13.61 -19.13
C LYS A 104 9.29 -12.51 -19.43
N ALA A 105 9.26 -11.44 -18.65
CA ALA A 105 8.36 -10.32 -18.89
C ALA A 105 8.61 -9.67 -20.27
N SER A 106 9.86 -9.58 -20.72
CA SER A 106 10.20 -9.12 -22.06
C SER A 106 9.76 -10.09 -23.17
N GLU A 107 9.86 -11.41 -22.94
CA GLU A 107 9.41 -12.44 -23.89
C GLU A 107 7.87 -12.47 -23.99
N GLU A 108 7.17 -12.32 -22.87
CA GLU A 108 5.70 -12.21 -22.82
C GLU A 108 5.21 -10.92 -23.49
N LEU A 109 5.89 -9.79 -23.27
CA LEU A 109 5.58 -8.52 -23.91
C LEU A 109 5.71 -8.62 -25.45
N GLU A 110 6.82 -9.17 -25.95
CA GLU A 110 7.01 -9.39 -27.39
C GLU A 110 6.07 -10.48 -27.94
N ALA A 111 5.70 -11.50 -27.15
CA ALA A 111 4.70 -12.49 -27.55
C ALA A 111 3.31 -11.84 -27.75
N GLU A 112 2.87 -10.95 -26.86
CA GLU A 112 1.63 -10.19 -27.05
C GLU A 112 1.72 -9.23 -28.23
N LEU A 113 2.89 -8.64 -28.49
CA LEU A 113 3.09 -7.72 -29.62
C LEU A 113 3.19 -8.42 -30.98
N THR A 114 3.67 -9.66 -31.05
CA THR A 114 3.75 -10.44 -32.30
C THR A 114 2.41 -11.00 -32.76
N LYS A 115 1.39 -11.05 -31.90
CA LYS A 115 0.01 -11.39 -32.30
C LYS A 115 -0.53 -10.41 -33.32
N ALA A 116 -1.46 -10.89 -34.16
CA ALA A 116 -2.23 -10.03 -35.05
C ALA A 116 -2.94 -8.93 -34.25
N GLU A 117 -3.08 -7.73 -34.81
CA GLU A 117 -3.58 -6.55 -34.08
C GLU A 117 -4.97 -6.77 -33.45
N ALA A 118 -5.83 -7.58 -34.10
CA ALA A 118 -7.14 -7.98 -33.58
C ALA A 118 -7.08 -8.97 -32.40
N GLU A 119 -6.02 -9.77 -32.29
CA GLU A 119 -5.79 -10.77 -31.25
C GLU A 119 -4.91 -10.25 -30.09
N ARG A 120 -4.36 -9.03 -30.24
CA ARG A 120 -3.44 -8.43 -29.27
C ARG A 120 -4.17 -8.02 -27.98
N ASP A 121 -3.74 -8.62 -26.88
CA ASP A 121 -4.20 -8.30 -25.54
C ASP A 121 -3.30 -7.22 -24.92
N LEU A 122 -3.68 -5.95 -25.12
CA LEU A 122 -2.97 -4.80 -24.55
C LEU A 122 -3.07 -4.74 -23.02
N SER A 123 -4.03 -5.43 -22.39
CA SER A 123 -4.07 -5.55 -20.93
C SER A 123 -2.88 -6.40 -20.46
N LYS A 124 -2.69 -7.59 -21.04
CA LYS A 124 -1.52 -8.46 -20.76
C LYS A 124 -0.19 -7.80 -21.11
N ALA A 125 -0.09 -7.12 -22.25
CA ALA A 125 1.10 -6.37 -22.61
C ALA A 125 1.44 -5.28 -21.57
N LEU A 126 0.44 -4.57 -21.02
CA LEU A 126 0.66 -3.61 -19.93
C LEU A 126 1.05 -4.28 -18.61
N VAL A 127 0.55 -5.48 -18.30
CA VAL A 127 1.00 -6.26 -17.12
C VAL A 127 2.50 -6.57 -17.21
N SER A 128 2.96 -7.10 -18.35
CA SER A 128 4.39 -7.36 -18.56
C SER A 128 5.23 -6.07 -18.56
N ALA A 129 4.70 -4.95 -19.07
CA ALA A 129 5.35 -3.64 -19.01
C ALA A 129 5.47 -3.10 -17.58
N VAL A 130 4.44 -3.23 -16.74
CA VAL A 130 4.49 -2.87 -15.31
C VAL A 130 5.53 -3.72 -14.60
N GLN A 131 5.52 -5.04 -14.81
CA GLN A 131 6.50 -5.95 -14.23
C GLN A 131 7.96 -5.59 -14.61
N LEU A 132 8.22 -5.20 -15.87
CA LEU A 132 9.54 -4.73 -16.30
C LEU A 132 10.00 -3.47 -15.55
N VAL A 133 9.08 -2.56 -15.22
CA VAL A 133 9.38 -1.31 -14.48
C VAL A 133 9.54 -1.58 -12.98
N GLU A 134 8.72 -2.46 -12.39
CA GLU A 134 8.84 -2.87 -10.98
C GLU A 134 10.17 -3.60 -10.70
N LEU A 135 10.54 -4.54 -11.57
CA LEU A 135 11.80 -5.29 -11.46
C LEU A 135 13.05 -4.45 -11.71
N ALA A 136 12.92 -3.32 -12.41
CA ALA A 136 14.05 -2.45 -12.70
C ALA A 136 14.51 -1.71 -11.44
N PRO A 137 15.83 -1.71 -11.14
CA PRO A 137 16.40 -0.86 -10.09
C PRO A 137 15.96 0.58 -10.30
N ARG A 138 15.66 1.31 -9.23
CA ARG A 138 15.02 2.63 -9.30
C ARG A 138 15.73 3.63 -10.22
N ALA A 139 17.07 3.63 -10.23
CA ALA A 139 17.89 4.45 -11.13
C ALA A 139 17.77 4.10 -12.64
N ARG A 140 17.13 2.97 -12.99
CA ARG A 140 16.91 2.48 -14.35
C ARG A 140 15.45 2.50 -14.79
N ARG A 141 14.47 2.68 -13.89
CA ARG A 141 13.02 2.69 -14.24
C ARG A 141 12.69 3.63 -15.40
N GLN A 142 13.22 4.85 -15.38
CA GLN A 142 13.04 5.81 -16.48
C GLN A 142 13.61 5.34 -17.82
N ALA A 143 14.71 4.56 -17.83
CA ALA A 143 15.28 4.01 -19.04
C ALA A 143 14.39 2.91 -19.63
N VAL A 144 13.76 2.09 -18.78
CA VAL A 144 12.77 1.08 -19.18
C VAL A 144 11.50 1.74 -19.73
N LEU A 145 10.97 2.77 -19.07
CA LEU A 145 9.83 3.56 -19.58
C LEU A 145 10.13 4.27 -20.92
N ASN A 146 11.40 4.51 -21.23
CA ASN A 146 11.84 5.13 -22.48
C ASN A 146 12.11 4.11 -23.60
N ASP A 147 11.93 2.82 -23.36
CA ASP A 147 12.14 1.78 -24.36
C ASP A 147 11.17 1.92 -25.56
N PRO A 148 11.63 1.81 -26.83
CA PRO A 148 10.78 1.97 -28.01
C PRO A 148 9.67 0.91 -28.16
N THR A 149 9.83 -0.29 -27.61
CA THR A 149 8.77 -1.30 -27.56
C THR A 149 7.73 -0.91 -26.52
N LEU A 150 8.15 -0.57 -25.30
CA LEU A 150 7.23 -0.18 -24.23
C LEU A 150 6.42 1.09 -24.58
N ARG A 151 7.05 2.09 -25.22
CA ARG A 151 6.35 3.29 -25.71
C ARG A 151 5.24 2.95 -26.71
N ARG A 152 5.49 2.06 -27.68
CA ARG A 152 4.47 1.61 -28.65
C ARG A 152 3.30 0.90 -27.97
N VAL A 153 3.55 0.13 -26.91
CA VAL A 153 2.50 -0.52 -26.09
C VAL A 153 1.65 0.54 -25.39
N VAL A 154 2.29 1.51 -24.74
CA VAL A 154 1.63 2.62 -24.04
C VAL A 154 0.75 3.45 -24.98
N GLU A 155 1.28 3.86 -26.14
CA GLU A 155 0.54 4.63 -27.15
C GLU A 155 -0.69 3.85 -27.68
N ALA A 156 -0.49 2.58 -28.04
CA ALA A 156 -1.57 1.71 -28.51
C ALA A 156 -2.63 1.46 -27.43
N ALA A 157 -2.22 1.26 -26.17
CA ALA A 157 -3.12 1.01 -25.07
C ALA A 157 -3.94 2.25 -24.71
N ALA A 158 -3.34 3.44 -24.69
CA ALA A 158 -4.06 4.70 -24.48
C ALA A 158 -5.10 4.95 -25.58
N ALA A 159 -4.73 4.74 -26.85
CA ALA A 159 -5.66 4.84 -27.98
C ALA A 159 -6.83 3.83 -27.86
N LYS A 160 -6.53 2.57 -27.52
CA LYS A 160 -7.56 1.53 -27.31
C LYS A 160 -8.45 1.85 -26.10
N ALA A 161 -7.90 2.39 -25.02
CA ALA A 161 -8.64 2.77 -23.83
C ALA A 161 -9.64 3.92 -24.09
N HIS A 162 -9.22 4.97 -24.82
CA HIS A 162 -10.16 5.99 -25.29
C HIS A 162 -11.22 5.43 -26.24
N ALA A 163 -10.88 4.47 -27.10
CA ALA A 163 -11.87 3.83 -27.98
C ALA A 163 -12.88 2.96 -27.20
N HIS A 164 -12.46 2.26 -26.15
CA HIS A 164 -13.35 1.57 -25.21
C HIS A 164 -14.26 2.58 -24.47
N GLU A 165 -13.71 3.69 -23.98
CA GLU A 165 -14.47 4.76 -23.32
C GLU A 165 -15.55 5.35 -24.25
N GLN A 166 -15.22 5.64 -25.51
CA GLN A 166 -16.18 6.15 -26.50
C GLN A 166 -17.33 5.18 -26.81
N ARG A 167 -17.13 3.88 -26.67
CA ARG A 167 -18.17 2.84 -26.85
C ARG A 167 -18.92 2.50 -25.57
N GLY A 168 -18.56 3.08 -24.43
CA GLY A 168 -19.15 2.77 -23.14
C GLY A 168 -18.66 1.49 -22.47
N GLU A 169 -17.53 0.95 -22.94
CA GLU A 169 -16.94 -0.29 -22.45
C GLU A 169 -16.07 -0.01 -21.21
N TRP A 170 -16.68 0.59 -20.18
CA TRP A 170 -15.99 1.26 -19.06
C TRP A 170 -15.00 0.39 -18.30
N LEU A 171 -15.26 -0.91 -18.14
CA LEU A 171 -14.36 -1.83 -17.46
C LEU A 171 -13.04 -2.01 -18.23
N HIS A 172 -13.11 -2.20 -19.55
CA HIS A 172 -11.93 -2.32 -20.41
C HIS A 172 -11.14 -1.01 -20.48
N ALA A 173 -11.83 0.14 -20.55
CA ALA A 173 -11.17 1.45 -20.49
C ALA A 173 -10.46 1.66 -19.14
N ASN A 174 -11.14 1.34 -18.03
CA ASN A 174 -10.60 1.46 -16.68
C ASN A 174 -9.39 0.53 -16.44
N GLU A 175 -9.44 -0.72 -16.92
CA GLU A 175 -8.30 -1.65 -16.89
C GLU A 175 -7.03 -1.03 -17.49
N LEU A 176 -7.16 -0.49 -18.70
CA LEU A 176 -6.02 0.05 -19.45
C LEU A 176 -5.52 1.35 -18.81
N PHE A 177 -6.40 2.31 -18.49
CA PHE A 177 -6.00 3.56 -17.85
C PHE A 177 -5.45 3.36 -16.43
N TYR A 178 -5.93 2.37 -15.68
CA TYR A 178 -5.36 2.02 -14.38
C TYR A 178 -3.90 1.56 -14.51
N ARG A 179 -3.60 0.62 -15.41
CA ARG A 179 -2.22 0.13 -15.61
C ARG A 179 -1.30 1.17 -16.27
N LEU A 180 -1.84 1.99 -17.17
CA LEU A 180 -1.13 3.17 -17.67
C LEU A 180 -0.82 4.17 -16.55
N ASN A 181 -1.72 4.37 -15.59
CA ASN A 181 -1.47 5.21 -14.42
C ASN A 181 -0.43 4.59 -13.46
N LEU A 182 -0.34 3.26 -13.33
CA LEU A 182 0.75 2.61 -12.58
C LEU A 182 2.13 2.85 -13.22
N LEU A 183 2.22 2.84 -14.55
CA LEU A 183 3.48 3.11 -15.27
C LEU A 183 3.97 4.56 -15.16
N PHE A 184 3.07 5.52 -14.91
CA PHE A 184 3.33 6.96 -14.94
C PHE A 184 2.75 7.66 -13.69
N ASP A 185 2.88 7.04 -12.52
CA ASP A 185 2.28 7.52 -11.27
C ASP A 185 2.96 8.79 -10.71
N VAL A 186 4.25 8.99 -11.05
CA VAL A 186 5.04 10.18 -10.67
C VAL A 186 4.68 11.38 -11.54
N GLU A 187 4.60 11.18 -12.86
CA GLU A 187 4.20 12.20 -13.83
C GLU A 187 2.70 12.49 -13.80
N ALA A 188 1.90 11.56 -13.28
CA ALA A 188 0.44 11.58 -13.23
C ALA A 188 -0.24 11.69 -14.61
N THR A 189 0.43 11.25 -15.68
CA THR A 189 0.02 11.40 -17.10
C THR A 189 -1.41 10.92 -17.36
N TYR A 190 -1.79 9.77 -16.80
CA TYR A 190 -3.10 9.12 -17.02
C TYR A 190 -4.01 9.21 -15.79
N LYS A 191 -3.63 9.99 -14.77
CA LYS A 191 -4.35 10.07 -13.50
C LYS A 191 -5.78 10.57 -13.68
N ALA A 192 -5.97 11.61 -14.48
CA ALA A 192 -7.29 12.19 -14.74
C ALA A 192 -8.23 11.23 -15.48
N ASP A 193 -7.70 10.36 -16.36
CA ASP A 193 -8.50 9.33 -17.06
C ASP A 193 -8.89 8.19 -16.12
N ALA A 194 -7.95 7.70 -15.31
CA ALA A 194 -8.21 6.69 -14.30
C ALA A 194 -9.24 7.18 -13.25
N GLU A 195 -9.10 8.42 -12.74
CA GLU A 195 -10.04 9.01 -11.78
C GLU A 195 -11.44 9.23 -12.39
N ARG A 196 -11.53 9.69 -13.65
CA ARG A 196 -12.80 9.87 -14.37
C ARG A 196 -13.56 8.56 -14.53
N LEU A 197 -12.87 7.49 -14.94
CA LEU A 197 -13.46 6.17 -15.13
C LEU A 197 -13.79 5.48 -13.80
N ALA A 198 -12.93 5.60 -12.78
CA ALA A 198 -13.21 5.13 -11.44
C ALA A 198 -14.47 5.79 -10.86
N ARG A 199 -14.63 7.12 -11.03
CA ARG A 199 -15.84 7.85 -10.61
C ARG A 199 -17.08 7.35 -11.34
N ARG A 200 -17.02 7.27 -12.68
CA ARG A 200 -18.13 6.74 -13.51
C ARG A 200 -18.58 5.37 -13.05
N LEU A 201 -17.65 4.45 -12.83
CA LEU A 201 -17.95 3.10 -12.35
C LEU A 201 -18.46 3.09 -10.91
N THR A 202 -18.01 4.02 -10.05
CA THR A 202 -18.54 4.19 -8.69
C THR A 202 -20.00 4.68 -8.72
N MET A 203 -20.34 5.61 -9.62
CA MET A 203 -21.73 6.02 -9.85
C MET A 203 -22.60 4.85 -10.33
N ILE A 204 -22.12 4.03 -11.26
CA ILE A 204 -22.84 2.82 -11.70
C ILE A 204 -23.04 1.85 -10.52
N GLN A 205 -22.02 1.64 -9.68
CA GLN A 205 -22.13 0.78 -8.51
C GLN A 205 -23.10 1.35 -7.44
N LEU A 206 -23.16 2.67 -7.27
CA LEU A 206 -24.05 3.33 -6.31
C LEU A 206 -25.51 3.36 -6.76
N TYR A 207 -25.76 3.80 -8.00
CA TYR A 207 -27.09 4.07 -8.54
C TYR A 207 -27.69 2.91 -9.34
N ALA A 208 -26.87 2.13 -10.03
CA ALA A 208 -27.30 1.04 -10.91
C ALA A 208 -26.54 -0.28 -10.62
N PRO A 209 -26.52 -0.79 -9.36
CA PRO A 209 -25.72 -1.96 -8.97
C PRO A 209 -26.05 -3.22 -9.78
N ARG A 210 -27.30 -3.39 -10.24
CA ARG A 210 -27.66 -4.45 -11.20
C ARG A 210 -26.90 -4.31 -12.51
N ARG A 211 -26.80 -3.09 -13.07
CA ARG A 211 -26.05 -2.85 -14.31
C ARG A 211 -24.54 -2.99 -14.09
N MET A 212 -24.04 -2.65 -12.90
CA MET A 212 -22.66 -2.98 -12.49
C MET A 212 -22.42 -4.50 -12.50
N TRP A 213 -23.36 -5.30 -12.01
CA TRP A 213 -23.30 -6.77 -12.08
C TRP A 213 -23.31 -7.27 -13.54
N GLU A 214 -24.18 -6.72 -14.39
CA GLU A 214 -24.26 -7.07 -15.82
C GLU A 214 -22.94 -6.79 -16.55
N LEU A 215 -22.39 -5.58 -16.44
CA LEU A 215 -21.11 -5.19 -17.04
C LEU A 215 -19.97 -6.13 -16.62
N ARG A 216 -19.93 -6.52 -15.34
CA ARG A 216 -18.91 -7.46 -14.82
C ARG A 216 -19.12 -8.87 -15.35
N ASN A 217 -20.37 -9.31 -15.52
CA ASN A 217 -20.68 -10.62 -16.08
C ASN A 217 -20.31 -10.68 -17.57
N GLU A 218 -20.67 -9.65 -18.34
CA GLU A 218 -20.31 -9.44 -19.74
C GLU A 218 -18.78 -9.51 -19.93
N HIS A 219 -18.03 -8.74 -19.12
CA HIS A 219 -16.56 -8.73 -19.15
C HIS A 219 -15.95 -10.10 -18.78
N ARG A 220 -16.42 -10.78 -17.73
CA ARG A 220 -15.92 -12.12 -17.34
C ARG A 220 -16.13 -13.16 -18.43
N ILE A 221 -17.31 -13.17 -19.06
CA ILE A 221 -17.61 -14.10 -20.17
C ILE A 221 -16.71 -13.79 -21.37
N ALA A 222 -16.48 -12.51 -21.68
CA ALA A 222 -15.54 -12.10 -22.74
C ALA A 222 -14.09 -12.53 -22.44
N SER A 223 -13.68 -12.55 -21.17
CA SER A 223 -12.39 -13.08 -20.70
C SER A 223 -12.32 -14.61 -20.60
N GLY A 224 -13.38 -15.34 -20.98
CA GLY A 224 -13.44 -16.81 -20.93
C GLY A 224 -13.64 -17.40 -19.52
N GLU A 225 -14.00 -16.58 -18.54
CA GLU A 225 -14.30 -17.04 -17.19
C GLU A 225 -15.76 -17.48 -17.02
N ASN A 226 -16.01 -18.31 -15.99
CA ASN A 226 -17.37 -18.66 -15.58
C ASN A 226 -18.22 -17.41 -15.23
N PRO A 227 -19.52 -17.41 -15.59
CA PRO A 227 -20.44 -16.32 -15.31
C PRO A 227 -20.60 -16.08 -13.81
N LEU A 228 -21.01 -14.87 -13.46
CA LEU A 228 -21.29 -14.51 -12.07
C LEU A 228 -22.53 -15.24 -11.53
N PRO A 229 -22.54 -15.60 -10.23
CA PRO A 229 -23.76 -15.97 -9.53
C PRO A 229 -24.87 -14.93 -9.74
N PRO A 230 -26.17 -15.33 -9.69
CA PRO A 230 -27.30 -14.43 -9.90
C PRO A 230 -27.20 -13.14 -9.07
N TYR A 231 -27.60 -12.02 -9.69
CA TYR A 231 -27.64 -10.72 -9.03
C TYR A 231 -28.52 -10.76 -7.77
N ASN A 232 -28.07 -10.05 -6.74
CA ASN A 232 -28.67 -10.01 -5.41
C ASN A 232 -28.98 -8.56 -5.02
N ALA A 233 -30.25 -8.24 -4.80
CA ALA A 233 -30.72 -6.87 -4.57
C ALA A 233 -30.78 -6.44 -3.08
N VAL A 234 -30.34 -7.27 -2.13
CA VAL A 234 -30.63 -7.12 -0.69
C VAL A 234 -30.07 -5.82 -0.06
N ALA A 235 -29.10 -5.14 -0.68
CA ALA A 235 -28.46 -3.93 -0.13
C ALA A 235 -28.51 -2.71 -1.08
N ASP A 236 -29.36 -2.74 -2.11
CA ASP A 236 -29.18 -1.94 -3.33
C ASP A 236 -30.27 -0.89 -3.56
N ASN A 237 -30.45 -0.01 -2.57
CA ASN A 237 -31.29 1.17 -2.70
C ASN A 237 -30.47 2.47 -2.49
N TYR A 238 -30.19 3.20 -3.57
CA TYR A 238 -29.49 4.48 -3.49
C TYR A 238 -30.27 5.54 -2.69
N VAL A 239 -31.60 5.45 -2.63
CA VAL A 239 -32.45 6.39 -1.86
C VAL A 239 -32.20 6.28 -0.35
N GLU A 240 -31.88 5.07 0.14
CA GLU A 240 -31.46 4.86 1.53
C GLU A 240 -30.06 5.45 1.77
N LYS A 241 -29.11 5.19 0.86
CA LYS A 241 -27.71 5.64 0.95
C LYS A 241 -27.60 7.18 0.91
N LEU A 242 -28.43 7.83 0.10
CA LEU A 242 -28.48 9.29 -0.01
C LEU A 242 -29.42 9.97 1.00
N ARG A 243 -30.06 9.22 1.91
CA ARG A 243 -30.92 9.82 2.95
C ARG A 243 -30.09 10.76 3.82
N GLY A 244 -30.54 12.01 3.91
CA GLY A 244 -29.88 13.04 4.71
C GLY A 244 -28.79 13.82 3.97
N VAL A 245 -28.58 13.57 2.66
CA VAL A 245 -27.79 14.47 1.81
C VAL A 245 -28.58 15.79 1.64
N GLN A 246 -28.12 16.86 2.29
CA GLN A 246 -28.81 18.15 2.27
C GLN A 246 -27.95 19.28 1.68
N LYS A 247 -28.60 20.26 1.05
CA LYS A 247 -27.93 21.43 0.44
C LYS A 247 -27.14 22.26 1.46
N VAL A 248 -27.59 22.29 2.71
CA VAL A 248 -26.87 22.95 3.82
C VAL A 248 -25.55 22.25 4.15
N THR A 249 -25.52 20.91 4.10
CA THR A 249 -24.33 20.07 4.29
C THR A 249 -23.29 20.37 3.22
N VAL A 250 -23.70 20.35 1.94
CA VAL A 250 -22.83 20.68 0.79
C VAL A 250 -22.28 22.10 0.90
N ARG A 251 -23.12 23.07 1.26
CA ARG A 251 -22.71 24.47 1.40
C ARG A 251 -21.62 24.65 2.46
N GLU A 252 -21.80 24.11 3.66
CA GLU A 252 -20.79 24.27 4.72
C GLU A 252 -19.55 23.40 4.47
N ALA A 253 -19.68 22.21 3.86
CA ALA A 253 -18.55 21.38 3.46
C ALA A 253 -17.62 22.11 2.48
N LEU A 254 -18.18 22.63 1.38
CA LEU A 254 -17.38 23.27 0.32
C LEU A 254 -16.89 24.66 0.72
N ARG A 255 -17.63 25.37 1.59
CA ARG A 255 -17.10 26.55 2.28
C ARG A 255 -15.88 26.19 3.12
N ALA A 256 -15.98 25.18 3.97
CA ALA A 256 -14.88 24.81 4.86
C ALA A 256 -13.67 24.27 4.07
N ALA A 257 -13.89 23.57 2.96
CA ALA A 257 -12.85 23.21 2.00
C ALA A 257 -12.10 24.46 1.49
N ALA A 258 -12.81 25.43 0.92
CA ALA A 258 -12.20 26.65 0.39
C ALA A 258 -11.49 27.48 1.47
N ASP A 259 -12.07 27.59 2.67
CA ASP A 259 -11.56 28.42 3.77
C ASP A 259 -10.39 27.75 4.54
N GLN A 260 -10.43 26.43 4.74
CA GLN A 260 -9.56 25.73 5.70
C GLN A 260 -8.57 24.72 5.08
N HIS A 261 -8.72 24.30 3.81
CA HIS A 261 -7.78 23.34 3.21
C HIS A 261 -6.37 23.91 3.15
N VAL A 262 -5.34 23.08 3.41
CA VAL A 262 -3.95 23.53 3.55
C VAL A 262 -3.41 24.19 2.27
N ASP A 263 -3.69 23.63 1.10
CA ASP A 263 -3.13 24.09 -0.19
C ASP A 263 -3.84 25.30 -0.81
N ARG A 264 -4.84 25.88 -0.14
CA ARG A 264 -5.55 27.08 -0.61
C ARG A 264 -6.23 26.93 -2.00
N VAL A 265 -6.72 25.72 -2.29
CA VAL A 265 -7.50 25.43 -3.51
C VAL A 265 -8.64 26.43 -3.64
N SER A 266 -8.78 27.02 -4.83
CA SER A 266 -9.73 28.11 -5.05
C SER A 266 -11.17 27.60 -5.07
N MET A 267 -12.11 28.45 -4.64
CA MET A 267 -13.55 28.16 -4.77
C MET A 267 -13.94 27.89 -6.24
N LEU A 268 -13.25 28.53 -7.21
CA LEU A 268 -13.44 28.24 -8.62
C LEU A 268 -13.13 26.78 -8.96
N GLN A 269 -11.95 26.28 -8.58
CA GLN A 269 -11.56 24.88 -8.84
C GLN A 269 -12.53 23.90 -8.18
N ILE A 270 -12.88 24.14 -6.91
CA ILE A 270 -13.86 23.35 -6.16
C ILE A 270 -15.20 23.29 -6.90
N VAL A 271 -15.74 24.44 -7.34
CA VAL A 271 -17.01 24.49 -8.09
C VAL A 271 -16.91 23.81 -9.46
N LEU A 272 -15.79 23.95 -10.17
CA LEU A 272 -15.56 23.29 -11.46
C LEU A 272 -15.49 21.75 -11.31
N GLY A 273 -14.82 21.23 -10.28
CA GLY A 273 -14.81 19.79 -9.99
C GLY A 273 -16.22 19.24 -9.70
N GLY A 274 -17.08 20.03 -9.04
CA GLY A 274 -18.48 19.68 -8.85
C GLY A 274 -19.27 19.63 -10.17
N ILE A 275 -19.05 20.60 -11.07
CA ILE A 275 -19.63 20.59 -12.43
C ILE A 275 -19.19 19.33 -13.19
N ASP A 276 -17.91 18.95 -13.11
CA ASP A 276 -17.34 17.81 -13.85
C ASP A 276 -17.89 16.47 -13.37
N ALA A 277 -18.23 16.35 -12.08
CA ALA A 277 -18.96 15.19 -11.56
C ALA A 277 -20.41 15.13 -12.04
N ILE A 278 -21.11 16.26 -12.16
CA ILE A 278 -22.46 16.30 -12.77
C ILE A 278 -22.40 15.96 -14.28
N GLU A 279 -21.39 16.45 -15.00
CA GLU A 279 -21.15 16.06 -16.40
C GLU A 279 -20.89 14.56 -16.52
N THR A 280 -20.11 13.98 -15.59
CA THR A 280 -19.88 12.53 -15.52
C THR A 280 -21.17 11.75 -15.24
N LEU A 281 -21.97 12.17 -14.24
CA LEU A 281 -23.27 11.56 -13.90
C LEU A 281 -24.19 11.50 -15.11
N VAL A 282 -24.40 12.64 -15.77
CA VAL A 282 -25.32 12.75 -16.91
C VAL A 282 -24.82 12.01 -18.15
N THR A 283 -23.50 11.98 -18.40
CA THR A 283 -22.92 11.23 -19.54
C THR A 283 -22.77 9.72 -19.28
N THR A 284 -23.15 9.20 -18.11
CA THR A 284 -23.06 7.77 -17.78
C THR A 284 -24.32 7.02 -18.22
N HIS A 285 -24.29 6.44 -19.42
CA HIS A 285 -25.47 5.84 -20.05
C HIS A 285 -26.07 4.64 -19.30
N ASP A 286 -25.31 3.96 -18.44
CA ASP A 286 -25.78 2.82 -17.65
C ASP A 286 -26.79 3.24 -16.57
N LEU A 287 -26.79 4.52 -16.20
CA LEU A 287 -27.71 5.07 -15.23
C LEU A 287 -29.12 5.28 -15.78
N ARG A 288 -29.33 5.16 -17.11
CA ARG A 288 -30.65 5.27 -17.76
C ARG A 288 -31.70 4.30 -17.18
N GLN A 289 -31.29 3.15 -16.63
CA GLN A 289 -32.21 2.22 -15.99
C GLN A 289 -32.74 2.74 -14.64
N THR A 290 -31.90 3.46 -13.88
CA THR A 290 -32.26 4.05 -12.58
C THR A 290 -32.88 5.43 -12.73
N PHE A 291 -32.44 6.19 -13.72
CA PHE A 291 -32.88 7.54 -14.05
C PHE A 291 -33.40 7.57 -15.50
N PRO A 292 -34.67 7.19 -15.74
CA PRO A 292 -35.23 7.06 -17.10
C PRO A 292 -35.13 8.32 -17.96
N SER A 293 -35.13 9.51 -17.35
CA SER A 293 -34.94 10.79 -18.02
C SER A 293 -33.59 10.93 -18.74
N LEU A 294 -32.53 10.26 -18.27
CA LEU A 294 -31.24 10.22 -18.98
C LEU A 294 -31.32 9.49 -20.33
N ALA A 295 -32.41 8.75 -20.59
CA ALA A 295 -32.64 8.09 -21.86
C ALA A 295 -33.16 9.04 -22.95
N ASP A 296 -33.71 10.20 -22.59
CA ASP A 296 -34.05 11.26 -23.54
C ASP A 296 -32.76 11.96 -24.00
N ASP A 297 -32.28 11.60 -25.19
CA ASP A 297 -31.05 12.16 -25.76
C ASP A 297 -31.18 13.68 -26.03
N ILE A 298 -32.39 14.22 -26.27
CA ILE A 298 -32.63 15.64 -26.53
C ILE A 298 -32.56 16.43 -25.23
N ALA A 299 -33.29 15.99 -24.20
CA ALA A 299 -33.29 16.63 -22.88
C ALA A 299 -31.91 16.54 -22.22
N ARG A 300 -31.22 15.40 -22.38
CA ARG A 300 -29.85 15.21 -21.90
C ARG A 300 -28.85 16.15 -22.59
N GLU A 301 -28.87 16.25 -23.92
CA GLU A 301 -27.97 17.18 -24.62
C GLU A 301 -28.29 18.64 -24.29
N ALA A 302 -29.57 19.00 -24.15
CA ALA A 302 -29.99 20.32 -23.69
C ALA A 302 -29.45 20.63 -22.28
N PHE A 303 -29.46 19.65 -21.36
CA PHE A 303 -28.87 19.80 -20.03
C PHE A 303 -27.34 19.96 -20.11
N LEU A 304 -26.65 19.20 -20.97
CA LEU A 304 -25.21 19.36 -21.19
C LEU A 304 -24.86 20.72 -21.82
N VAL A 305 -25.73 21.30 -22.67
CA VAL A 305 -25.60 22.69 -23.13
C VAL A 305 -25.75 23.68 -21.96
N ARG A 306 -26.77 23.52 -21.10
CA ARG A 306 -26.94 24.33 -19.89
C ARG A 306 -25.74 24.24 -18.95
N LEU A 307 -25.22 23.03 -18.72
CA LEU A 307 -24.08 22.80 -17.84
C LEU A 307 -22.80 23.46 -18.39
N ARG A 308 -22.59 23.43 -19.71
CA ARG A 308 -21.50 24.18 -20.38
C ARG A 308 -21.63 25.70 -20.22
N ASP A 309 -22.84 26.26 -20.34
CA ASP A 309 -23.10 27.69 -20.06
C ASP A 309 -22.83 28.04 -18.59
N VAL A 310 -23.31 27.22 -17.64
CA VAL A 310 -23.00 27.37 -16.20
C VAL A 310 -21.49 27.33 -15.95
N ARG A 311 -20.77 26.40 -16.58
CA ARG A 311 -19.30 26.30 -16.51
C ARG A 311 -18.62 27.56 -17.05
N GLN A 312 -19.01 28.05 -18.22
CA GLN A 312 -18.48 29.29 -18.81
C GLN A 312 -18.74 30.51 -17.92
N ARG A 313 -19.94 30.68 -17.38
CA ARG A 313 -20.28 31.78 -16.45
C ARG A 313 -19.46 31.70 -15.16
N THR A 314 -19.30 30.50 -14.61
CA THR A 314 -18.50 30.25 -13.40
C THR A 314 -17.03 30.64 -13.63
N THR A 315 -16.45 30.22 -14.76
CA THR A 315 -15.09 30.57 -15.16
C THR A 315 -14.93 32.07 -15.46
N ALA A 316 -15.91 32.71 -16.08
CA ALA A 316 -15.88 34.17 -16.30
C ALA A 316 -15.87 34.96 -14.97
N ALA A 317 -16.46 34.42 -13.91
CA ALA A 317 -16.46 34.99 -12.57
C ALA A 317 -15.20 34.65 -11.73
N ALA A 318 -14.18 34.02 -12.31
CA ALA A 318 -13.01 33.45 -11.61
C ALA A 318 -12.41 34.32 -10.50
N HIS A 319 -12.15 35.60 -10.78
CA HIS A 319 -11.47 36.53 -9.86
C HIS A 319 -12.29 36.88 -8.61
N ALA A 320 -13.59 36.59 -8.62
CA ALA A 320 -14.51 36.85 -7.52
C ALA A 320 -15.17 35.56 -6.99
N ALA A 321 -14.70 34.37 -7.39
CA ALA A 321 -15.31 33.09 -7.04
C ALA A 321 -15.39 32.91 -5.51
N ASN A 322 -16.61 32.86 -4.97
CA ASN A 322 -16.87 32.79 -3.53
C ASN A 322 -18.13 31.95 -3.23
N LEU A 323 -18.59 31.93 -1.98
CA LEU A 323 -19.77 31.15 -1.56
C LEU A 323 -21.04 31.50 -2.39
N THR A 324 -21.20 32.74 -2.81
CA THR A 324 -22.28 33.17 -3.72
C THR A 324 -22.16 32.51 -5.10
N THR A 325 -20.93 32.35 -5.61
CA THR A 325 -20.67 31.63 -6.86
C THR A 325 -21.10 30.17 -6.73
N LEU A 326 -20.69 29.48 -5.67
CA LEU A 326 -21.13 28.11 -5.39
C LEU A 326 -22.67 28.00 -5.33
N MET A 327 -23.33 28.87 -4.58
CA MET A 327 -24.79 28.82 -4.42
C MET A 327 -25.53 29.13 -5.72
N ASN A 328 -25.03 30.08 -6.53
CA ASN A 328 -25.59 30.40 -7.84
C ASN A 328 -25.39 29.24 -8.83
N THR A 329 -24.20 28.63 -8.87
CA THR A 329 -23.91 27.47 -9.72
C THR A 329 -24.82 26.30 -9.37
N LEU A 330 -24.96 25.96 -8.08
CA LEU A 330 -25.89 24.91 -7.62
C LEU A 330 -27.34 25.23 -8.00
N ALA A 331 -27.79 26.48 -7.80
CA ALA A 331 -29.16 26.87 -8.17
C ALA A 331 -29.43 26.76 -9.69
N LEU A 332 -28.46 27.11 -10.53
CA LEU A 332 -28.59 26.96 -11.99
C LEU A 332 -28.58 25.48 -12.44
N ILE A 333 -27.80 24.63 -11.77
CA ILE A 333 -27.79 23.17 -12.03
C ILE A 333 -29.11 22.54 -11.59
N GLU A 334 -29.60 22.86 -10.39
CA GLU A 334 -30.89 22.40 -9.88
C GLU A 334 -32.06 22.86 -10.76
N GLN A 335 -32.04 24.11 -11.24
CA GLN A 335 -33.05 24.62 -12.17
C GLN A 335 -33.00 23.86 -13.51
N ALA A 336 -31.82 23.74 -14.12
CA ALA A 336 -31.66 22.99 -15.36
C ALA A 336 -32.07 21.52 -15.20
N ASN A 337 -31.84 20.93 -14.04
CA ASN A 337 -32.27 19.57 -13.71
C ASN A 337 -33.80 19.49 -13.67
N ALA A 338 -34.46 20.35 -12.88
CA ALA A 338 -35.92 20.37 -12.78
C ALA A 338 -36.64 20.70 -14.11
N GLU A 339 -36.01 21.47 -15.00
CA GLU A 339 -36.55 21.78 -16.33
C GLU A 339 -36.38 20.65 -17.36
N LEU A 340 -35.38 19.78 -17.22
CA LEU A 340 -34.94 18.88 -18.30
C LEU A 340 -34.82 17.40 -17.91
N LEU A 341 -34.35 17.06 -16.71
CA LEU A 341 -33.96 15.70 -16.34
C LEU A 341 -34.62 15.16 -15.06
N ASP A 342 -35.16 16.00 -14.18
CA ASP A 342 -35.83 15.61 -12.93
C ASP A 342 -35.07 14.53 -12.11
N LEU A 343 -33.73 14.62 -12.07
CA LEU A 343 -32.91 13.72 -11.27
C LEU A 343 -33.09 14.03 -9.78
N PRO A 344 -33.00 13.04 -8.87
CA PRO A 344 -33.05 13.27 -7.44
C PRO A 344 -32.03 14.33 -7.00
N VAL A 345 -32.50 15.36 -6.28
CA VAL A 345 -31.66 16.49 -5.85
C VAL A 345 -30.54 16.01 -4.93
N GLU A 346 -30.79 14.98 -4.13
CA GLU A 346 -29.80 14.32 -3.29
C GLU A 346 -28.64 13.75 -4.12
N ALA A 347 -28.91 13.18 -5.30
CA ALA A 347 -27.86 12.65 -6.19
C ALA A 347 -27.04 13.78 -6.83
N ILE A 348 -27.69 14.87 -7.25
CA ILE A 348 -27.01 16.09 -7.71
C ILE A 348 -26.09 16.63 -6.60
N LEU A 349 -26.59 16.75 -5.37
CA LEU A 349 -25.83 17.27 -4.23
C LEU A 349 -24.66 16.35 -3.83
N HIS A 350 -24.88 15.03 -3.83
CA HIS A 350 -23.87 14.02 -3.52
C HIS A 350 -22.71 14.06 -4.53
N GLU A 351 -23.02 13.94 -5.83
CA GLU A 351 -22.00 13.94 -6.88
C GLU A 351 -21.30 15.29 -7.01
N PHE A 352 -22.03 16.41 -6.91
CA PHE A 352 -21.40 17.73 -6.95
C PHE A 352 -20.41 17.90 -5.79
N ALA A 353 -20.78 17.50 -4.57
CA ALA A 353 -19.88 17.58 -3.42
C ALA A 353 -18.65 16.67 -3.58
N GLY A 354 -18.82 15.41 -4.01
CA GLY A 354 -17.71 14.49 -4.24
C GLY A 354 -16.80 14.88 -5.41
N GLY A 355 -17.34 15.51 -6.45
CA GLY A 355 -16.56 16.17 -7.52
C GLY A 355 -15.75 17.35 -6.99
N ALA A 356 -16.39 18.19 -6.20
CA ALA A 356 -15.81 19.40 -5.66
C ALA A 356 -14.72 19.14 -4.61
N THR A 357 -14.89 18.15 -3.72
CA THR A 357 -13.84 17.79 -2.74
C THR A 357 -12.68 17.02 -3.36
N SER A 358 -12.87 16.31 -4.47
CA SER A 358 -11.76 15.62 -5.17
C SER A 358 -10.73 16.58 -5.80
N GLN A 359 -11.00 17.88 -5.82
CA GLN A 359 -10.05 18.92 -6.23
C GLN A 359 -9.09 19.34 -5.10
N LEU A 360 -9.22 18.75 -3.90
CA LEU A 360 -8.45 19.10 -2.70
C LEU A 360 -7.23 18.18 -2.57
N ASP A 361 -7.45 16.96 -2.07
CA ASP A 361 -6.51 15.85 -2.02
C ASP A 361 -7.30 14.53 -1.90
N GLU A 362 -6.62 13.39 -1.94
CA GLU A 362 -7.24 12.06 -1.78
C GLU A 362 -7.72 11.76 -0.34
N PHE A 363 -7.43 12.64 0.62
CA PHE A 363 -7.72 12.44 2.03
C PHE A 363 -8.91 13.27 2.53
N SER A 364 -9.39 14.22 1.73
CA SER A 364 -10.44 15.19 2.04
C SER A 364 -11.76 14.87 1.35
N GLY A 365 -12.86 14.98 2.09
CA GLY A 365 -14.20 14.67 1.58
C GLY A 365 -15.29 14.88 2.61
N VAL A 366 -16.53 14.84 2.12
CA VAL A 366 -17.70 14.70 2.99
C VAL A 366 -17.79 13.24 3.44
N ILE A 367 -18.08 13.03 4.72
CA ILE A 367 -18.52 11.75 5.28
C ILE A 367 -20.03 11.86 5.44
N TRP A 368 -20.78 11.09 4.65
CA TRP A 368 -22.22 11.14 4.59
C TRP A 368 -22.89 10.41 5.78
N PRO A 369 -24.21 10.57 6.00
CA PRO A 369 -24.87 10.12 7.23
C PRO A 369 -24.80 8.60 7.45
N GLU A 370 -24.78 7.84 6.36
CA GLU A 370 -24.59 6.38 6.35
C GLU A 370 -23.16 5.98 6.76
N GLU A 371 -22.17 6.73 6.26
CA GLU A 371 -20.74 6.43 6.41
C GLU A 371 -20.19 6.73 7.81
N VAL A 372 -20.77 7.67 8.57
CA VAL A 372 -20.22 8.10 9.87
C VAL A 372 -20.04 6.93 10.85
N ARG A 373 -21.02 6.01 10.95
CA ARG A 373 -20.90 4.82 11.83
C ARG A 373 -19.80 3.85 11.40
N HIS A 374 -19.43 3.85 10.12
CA HIS A 374 -18.28 3.08 9.65
C HIS A 374 -16.97 3.82 10.00
N PHE A 375 -16.91 5.12 9.72
CA PHE A 375 -15.75 5.96 10.02
C PHE A 375 -15.34 5.94 11.51
N GLU A 376 -16.31 6.06 12.42
CA GLU A 376 -16.07 6.00 13.87
C GLU A 376 -15.51 4.65 14.32
N ARG A 377 -16.10 3.53 13.85
CA ARG A 377 -15.62 2.17 14.18
C ARG A 377 -14.19 1.95 13.73
N THR A 378 -13.87 2.33 12.49
CA THR A 378 -12.52 2.20 11.91
C THR A 378 -11.49 3.05 12.65
N THR A 379 -11.87 4.24 13.14
CA THR A 379 -10.97 5.13 13.90
C THR A 379 -10.64 4.60 15.30
N GLN A 380 -11.59 3.93 15.96
CA GLN A 380 -11.41 3.41 17.32
C GLN A 380 -10.65 2.07 17.41
N GLY A 381 -10.39 1.39 16.28
CA GLY A 381 -9.75 0.07 16.26
C GLY A 381 -10.56 -1.06 16.90
N ASN A 382 -11.80 -0.79 17.34
CA ASN A 382 -12.68 -1.75 18.01
C ASN A 382 -13.65 -2.38 17.00
N PHE A 383 -13.36 -3.59 16.55
CA PHE A 383 -14.18 -4.31 15.58
C PHE A 383 -14.95 -5.47 16.24
N SER A 384 -16.25 -5.55 15.98
CA SER A 384 -17.09 -6.72 16.28
C SER A 384 -17.46 -7.43 14.99
N GLY A 385 -16.86 -8.58 14.75
CA GLY A 385 -16.94 -9.30 13.47
C GLY A 385 -16.13 -10.59 13.51
N VAL A 386 -15.68 -11.08 12.36
CA VAL A 386 -14.99 -12.38 12.27
C VAL A 386 -13.47 -12.29 12.12
N GLY A 387 -12.93 -11.08 11.97
CA GLY A 387 -11.49 -10.82 11.83
C GLY A 387 -10.93 -11.16 10.45
N ILE A 388 -11.35 -10.41 9.42
CA ILE A 388 -10.82 -10.52 8.06
C ILE A 388 -10.48 -9.11 7.57
N HIS A 389 -9.29 -8.93 7.00
CA HIS A 389 -8.98 -7.77 6.17
C HIS A 389 -9.40 -8.09 4.73
N ILE A 390 -10.36 -7.35 4.19
CA ILE A 390 -10.84 -7.48 2.82
C ILE A 390 -10.40 -6.28 1.97
N MET A 391 -10.23 -6.51 0.67
CA MET A 391 -9.93 -5.50 -0.35
C MET A 391 -10.86 -5.67 -1.55
N MET A 392 -10.93 -4.65 -2.40
CA MET A 392 -11.55 -4.74 -3.72
C MET A 392 -10.45 -5.00 -4.76
N ASP A 393 -10.63 -5.97 -5.65
CA ASP A 393 -9.72 -6.17 -6.79
C ASP A 393 -10.13 -5.34 -8.03
N GLU A 394 -9.29 -5.37 -9.08
CA GLU A 394 -9.51 -4.67 -10.36
C GLU A 394 -10.85 -5.03 -11.02
N LEU A 395 -11.33 -6.27 -10.80
CA LEU A 395 -12.57 -6.82 -11.33
C LEU A 395 -13.77 -6.60 -10.39
N ARG A 396 -13.59 -5.80 -9.33
CA ARG A 396 -14.54 -5.50 -8.23
C ARG A 396 -15.06 -6.71 -7.45
N ASN A 397 -14.23 -7.71 -7.20
CA ASN A 397 -14.51 -8.76 -6.23
C ASN A 397 -14.09 -8.32 -4.81
N ILE A 398 -14.87 -8.74 -3.81
CA ILE A 398 -14.46 -8.69 -2.41
C ILE A 398 -13.48 -9.83 -2.15
N LYS A 399 -12.19 -9.50 -2.03
CA LYS A 399 -11.09 -10.45 -1.86
C LYS A 399 -10.54 -10.35 -0.44
N VAL A 400 -10.25 -11.49 0.17
CA VAL A 400 -9.51 -11.58 1.44
C VAL A 400 -8.07 -11.16 1.16
N HIS A 401 -7.67 -10.03 1.73
CA HIS A 401 -6.25 -9.66 1.80
C HIS A 401 -5.55 -10.57 2.81
N SER A 402 -6.09 -10.69 4.03
CA SER A 402 -5.60 -11.62 5.05
C SER A 402 -6.64 -11.85 6.15
N PRO A 403 -6.83 -13.08 6.64
CA PRO A 403 -7.49 -13.30 7.92
C PRO A 403 -6.67 -12.67 9.06
N LEU A 404 -7.33 -12.27 10.16
CA LEU A 404 -6.64 -11.83 11.36
C LEU A 404 -6.42 -13.03 12.30
N GLU A 405 -5.19 -13.19 12.76
CA GLU A 405 -4.75 -14.22 13.71
C GLU A 405 -5.67 -14.39 14.93
N GLY A 406 -5.90 -15.63 15.38
CA GLY A 406 -6.67 -15.90 16.61
C GLY A 406 -8.16 -15.52 16.56
N THR A 407 -8.61 -14.97 15.44
CA THR A 407 -10.00 -14.57 15.22
C THR A 407 -10.83 -15.72 14.61
N PRO A 408 -12.19 -15.63 14.65
CA PRO A 408 -13.06 -16.67 14.11
C PRO A 408 -12.74 -17.11 12.67
N ALA A 409 -12.42 -16.17 11.77
CA ALA A 409 -12.13 -16.46 10.37
C ALA A 409 -10.82 -17.22 10.17
N PHE A 410 -9.78 -16.86 10.93
CA PHE A 410 -8.50 -17.56 10.92
C PHE A 410 -8.63 -18.99 11.44
N LEU A 411 -9.31 -19.16 12.58
CA LEU A 411 -9.57 -20.47 13.18
C LEU A 411 -10.41 -21.40 12.28
N ALA A 412 -11.23 -20.83 11.39
CA ALA A 412 -12.01 -21.55 10.41
C ALA A 412 -11.21 -21.97 9.15
N GLY A 413 -10.02 -21.40 8.91
CA GLY A 413 -9.18 -21.74 7.75
C GLY A 413 -9.44 -20.93 6.48
N ILE A 414 -9.95 -19.70 6.62
CA ILE A 414 -9.97 -18.70 5.53
C ILE A 414 -8.53 -18.27 5.23
N GLN A 415 -8.20 -18.04 3.95
CA GLN A 415 -6.84 -17.80 3.47
C GLN A 415 -6.70 -16.46 2.72
N PRO A 416 -5.50 -15.84 2.69
CA PRO A 416 -5.19 -14.78 1.74
C PRO A 416 -5.52 -15.20 0.31
N GLY A 417 -6.10 -14.29 -0.47
CA GLY A 417 -6.47 -14.55 -1.87
C GLY A 417 -7.88 -15.10 -2.08
N ASP A 418 -8.52 -15.65 -1.04
CA ASP A 418 -9.92 -16.09 -1.08
C ASP A 418 -10.85 -14.98 -1.57
N VAL A 419 -11.80 -15.31 -2.46
CA VAL A 419 -12.83 -14.36 -2.89
C VAL A 419 -14.12 -14.66 -2.14
N ILE A 420 -14.60 -13.70 -1.35
CA ILE A 420 -15.88 -13.84 -0.66
C ILE A 420 -16.98 -13.71 -1.72
N ARG A 421 -17.74 -14.79 -1.95
CA ARG A 421 -18.84 -14.90 -2.93
C ARG A 421 -20.22 -14.73 -2.30
N SER A 422 -20.38 -15.03 -1.01
CA SER A 422 -21.62 -14.79 -0.27
C SER A 422 -21.39 -14.57 1.23
N VAL A 423 -22.35 -13.91 1.88
CA VAL A 423 -22.44 -13.70 3.33
C VAL A 423 -23.87 -14.05 3.75
N ASP A 424 -24.08 -15.01 4.66
CA ASP A 424 -25.41 -15.51 5.05
C ASP A 424 -26.30 -15.92 3.84
N GLY A 425 -25.67 -16.50 2.81
CA GLY A 425 -26.30 -16.88 1.53
C GLY A 425 -26.55 -15.70 0.57
N VAL A 426 -26.35 -14.47 1.03
CA VAL A 426 -26.53 -13.22 0.28
C VAL A 426 -25.26 -12.97 -0.57
N SER A 427 -25.38 -13.03 -1.90
CA SER A 427 -24.23 -12.92 -2.82
C SER A 427 -23.54 -11.56 -2.70
N THR A 428 -22.20 -11.55 -2.60
CA THR A 428 -21.38 -10.33 -2.53
C THR A 428 -21.16 -9.64 -3.87
N VAL A 429 -21.59 -10.28 -4.97
CA VAL A 429 -21.30 -9.80 -6.33
C VAL A 429 -22.06 -8.51 -6.62
N GLY A 430 -21.32 -7.40 -6.72
CA GLY A 430 -21.87 -6.05 -6.92
C GLY A 430 -21.71 -5.15 -5.68
N MET A 431 -21.54 -5.75 -4.49
CA MET A 431 -21.35 -5.00 -3.25
C MET A 431 -20.06 -4.19 -3.25
N GLY A 432 -20.11 -3.00 -2.63
CA GLY A 432 -18.93 -2.27 -2.20
C GLY A 432 -18.30 -2.86 -0.93
N ILE A 433 -17.08 -2.44 -0.59
CA ILE A 433 -16.38 -2.90 0.62
C ILE A 433 -17.24 -2.65 1.86
N ASN A 434 -17.83 -1.46 2.00
CA ASN A 434 -18.63 -1.09 3.17
C ASN A 434 -19.85 -2.00 3.37
N GLN A 435 -20.61 -2.31 2.30
CA GLN A 435 -21.73 -3.25 2.33
C GLN A 435 -21.28 -4.65 2.78
N ALA A 436 -20.15 -5.15 2.26
CA ALA A 436 -19.58 -6.42 2.69
C ALA A 436 -19.16 -6.39 4.18
N VAL A 437 -18.52 -5.32 4.64
CA VAL A 437 -18.19 -5.13 6.07
C VAL A 437 -19.44 -5.12 6.93
N GLU A 438 -20.53 -4.47 6.51
CA GLU A 438 -21.77 -4.43 7.29
C GLU A 438 -22.43 -5.81 7.45
N LEU A 439 -22.44 -6.64 6.41
CA LEU A 439 -22.94 -8.02 6.51
C LEU A 439 -22.01 -8.93 7.32
N ILE A 440 -20.69 -8.78 7.17
CA ILE A 440 -19.70 -9.61 7.88
C ILE A 440 -19.61 -9.22 9.37
N THR A 441 -19.74 -7.93 9.70
CA THR A 441 -19.77 -7.43 11.08
C THR A 441 -21.15 -7.61 11.72
N GLY A 442 -21.23 -7.40 13.03
CA GLY A 442 -22.48 -7.59 13.77
C GLY A 442 -22.26 -7.81 15.28
N PRO A 443 -23.32 -8.04 16.06
CA PRO A 443 -23.22 -8.21 17.50
C PRO A 443 -22.35 -9.41 17.87
N ARG A 444 -21.51 -9.25 18.89
CA ARG A 444 -20.67 -10.32 19.46
C ARG A 444 -21.53 -11.53 19.83
N GLY A 445 -21.07 -12.72 19.46
CA GLY A 445 -21.73 -14.00 19.72
C GLY A 445 -22.77 -14.44 18.67
N THR A 446 -23.13 -13.58 17.72
CA THR A 446 -23.96 -13.98 16.57
C THR A 446 -23.13 -14.74 15.54
N LYS A 447 -23.77 -15.56 14.71
CA LYS A 447 -23.10 -16.30 13.63
C LYS A 447 -23.21 -15.58 12.28
N VAL A 448 -22.28 -15.89 11.38
CA VAL A 448 -22.31 -15.52 9.96
C VAL A 448 -21.73 -16.66 9.12
N MET A 449 -22.35 -16.94 7.99
CA MET A 449 -21.89 -17.90 6.98
C MET A 449 -21.13 -17.17 5.87
N LEU A 450 -19.87 -17.51 5.61
CA LEU A 450 -19.14 -16.98 4.44
C LEU A 450 -18.99 -18.06 3.37
N GLY A 451 -19.51 -17.79 2.18
CA GLY A 451 -19.23 -18.56 0.97
C GLY A 451 -17.99 -17.99 0.27
N ILE A 452 -16.98 -18.83 0.06
CA ILE A 452 -15.64 -18.48 -0.43
C ILE A 452 -15.36 -19.22 -1.74
N GLU A 453 -14.88 -18.51 -2.77
CA GLU A 453 -14.14 -19.10 -3.90
C GLU A 453 -12.64 -19.05 -3.61
N ARG A 454 -11.99 -20.21 -3.59
CA ARG A 454 -10.54 -20.35 -3.43
C ARG A 454 -9.94 -20.95 -4.71
N ARG A 455 -9.00 -20.23 -5.32
CA ARG A 455 -8.22 -20.69 -6.48
C ARG A 455 -6.91 -21.30 -6.00
N THR A 456 -6.66 -22.55 -6.36
CA THR A 456 -5.42 -23.27 -6.04
C THR A 456 -4.80 -23.83 -7.31
N LYS A 457 -3.47 -23.78 -7.43
CA LYS A 457 -2.75 -24.49 -8.49
C LYS A 457 -2.60 -25.97 -8.13
N THR A 458 -2.90 -26.85 -9.07
CA THR A 458 -2.62 -28.29 -8.96
C THR A 458 -1.11 -28.56 -9.09
N GLU A 459 -0.68 -29.80 -8.81
CA GLU A 459 0.72 -30.22 -9.03
C GLU A 459 1.15 -30.09 -10.50
N ASP A 460 0.19 -30.19 -11.44
CA ASP A 460 0.40 -30.00 -12.89
C ASP A 460 0.37 -28.51 -13.32
N GLY A 461 0.08 -27.59 -12.40
CA GLY A 461 0.09 -26.14 -12.63
C GLY A 461 -1.24 -25.52 -13.10
N GLU A 462 -2.31 -26.30 -13.22
CA GLU A 462 -3.64 -25.80 -13.59
C GLU A 462 -4.31 -25.07 -12.40
N GLU A 463 -4.96 -23.92 -12.64
CA GLU A 463 -5.73 -23.23 -11.61
C GLU A 463 -7.15 -23.81 -11.48
N VAL A 464 -7.44 -24.40 -10.31
CA VAL A 464 -8.77 -24.93 -9.97
C VAL A 464 -9.44 -24.01 -8.96
N ALA A 465 -10.66 -23.56 -9.27
CA ALA A 465 -11.51 -22.81 -8.36
C ALA A 465 -12.40 -23.78 -7.55
N SER A 466 -12.32 -23.69 -6.22
CA SER A 466 -13.14 -24.45 -5.28
C SER A 466 -14.09 -23.52 -4.52
N THR A 467 -15.30 -24.00 -4.19
CA THR A 467 -16.27 -23.26 -3.37
C THR A 467 -16.35 -23.88 -1.97
N LEU A 468 -16.20 -23.06 -0.93
CA LEU A 468 -16.14 -23.47 0.48
C LEU A 468 -17.13 -22.62 1.30
N GLU A 469 -17.71 -23.19 2.36
CA GLU A 469 -18.58 -22.47 3.31
C GLU A 469 -18.00 -22.52 4.72
N PHE A 470 -17.97 -21.37 5.41
CA PHE A 470 -17.40 -21.23 6.76
C PHE A 470 -18.42 -20.60 7.71
N GLU A 471 -18.82 -21.33 8.77
CA GLU A 471 -19.67 -20.80 9.84
C GLU A 471 -18.81 -20.14 10.92
N LEU A 472 -18.94 -18.82 11.07
CA LEU A 472 -18.10 -18.00 11.93
C LEU A 472 -18.92 -17.36 13.04
N THR A 473 -18.46 -17.46 14.29
CA THR A 473 -19.10 -16.76 15.42
C THR A 473 -18.42 -15.40 15.62
N ARG A 474 -19.14 -14.30 15.44
CA ARG A 474 -18.61 -12.93 15.56
C ARG A 474 -18.03 -12.67 16.96
N ALA A 475 -16.81 -12.15 17.03
CA ALA A 475 -16.08 -11.83 18.24
C ALA A 475 -15.65 -10.35 18.27
N GLN A 476 -15.27 -9.86 19.45
CA GLN A 476 -14.54 -8.60 19.55
C GLN A 476 -13.08 -8.86 19.19
N ILE A 477 -12.58 -8.16 18.17
CA ILE A 477 -11.21 -8.32 17.69
C ILE A 477 -10.35 -7.22 18.28
N GLN A 478 -9.31 -7.59 19.04
CA GLN A 478 -8.25 -6.70 19.48
C GLN A 478 -6.95 -7.15 18.81
N VAL A 479 -6.43 -6.34 17.89
CA VAL A 479 -5.17 -6.62 17.19
C VAL A 479 -4.04 -5.97 17.96
N ARG A 480 -3.09 -6.76 18.49
CA ARG A 480 -1.85 -6.22 19.04
C ARG A 480 -1.01 -5.58 17.94
N THR A 481 -0.48 -4.40 18.22
CA THR A 481 0.27 -3.60 17.24
C THR A 481 1.76 -3.83 17.25
N VAL A 482 2.32 -4.30 18.37
CA VAL A 482 3.74 -4.61 18.52
C VAL A 482 3.97 -6.13 18.50
N LYS A 483 4.83 -6.58 17.58
CA LYS A 483 5.18 -7.99 17.35
C LYS A 483 6.69 -8.22 17.50
N GLY A 484 7.06 -9.42 17.95
CA GLY A 484 8.46 -9.83 18.14
C GLY A 484 9.04 -10.63 16.97
N TRP A 485 10.16 -11.32 17.21
CA TRP A 485 10.86 -12.11 16.20
C TRP A 485 10.15 -13.43 15.87
N GLN A 486 9.77 -14.19 16.91
CA GLN A 486 9.19 -15.54 16.80
C GLN A 486 8.19 -15.77 17.95
N ARG A 487 7.06 -16.44 17.71
CA ARG A 487 6.14 -16.83 18.79
C ARG A 487 6.76 -17.92 19.69
N THR A 488 6.58 -17.79 21.00
CA THR A 488 7.04 -18.79 21.99
C THR A 488 5.89 -19.47 22.74
N GLY A 489 4.66 -18.96 22.64
CA GLY A 489 3.50 -19.47 23.37
C GLY A 489 2.15 -19.01 22.80
N PRO A 490 1.05 -19.40 23.46
CA PRO A 490 -0.31 -19.14 22.99
C PRO A 490 -0.85 -17.74 23.34
N LYS A 491 -0.15 -16.93 24.15
CA LYS A 491 -0.59 -15.56 24.45
C LYS A 491 -0.05 -14.58 23.41
N GLU A 492 -0.81 -13.51 23.21
CA GLU A 492 -0.44 -12.44 22.27
C GLU A 492 0.88 -11.72 22.58
N ASN A 493 1.40 -11.84 23.81
CA ASN A 493 2.70 -11.31 24.21
C ASN A 493 3.80 -12.37 24.40
N ASP A 494 3.52 -13.66 24.11
CA ASP A 494 4.53 -14.72 24.17
C ASP A 494 5.41 -14.68 22.90
N TRP A 495 6.39 -13.78 22.92
CA TRP A 495 7.38 -13.60 21.86
C TRP A 495 8.80 -13.94 22.35
N ASN A 496 9.58 -14.56 21.47
CA ASN A 496 10.99 -14.25 21.42
C ASN A 496 11.15 -12.89 20.75
N TRP A 497 11.80 -11.96 21.44
CA TRP A 497 12.05 -10.60 20.98
C TRP A 497 13.41 -10.44 20.29
N PHE A 498 14.24 -11.48 20.27
CA PHE A 498 15.60 -11.43 19.74
C PHE A 498 15.72 -12.17 18.42
N ILE A 499 16.37 -11.53 17.45
CA ILE A 499 16.77 -12.15 16.17
C ILE A 499 18.16 -12.80 16.28
N ASP A 500 18.98 -12.32 17.22
CA ASP A 500 20.29 -12.86 17.61
C ASP A 500 20.43 -12.71 19.14
N GLU A 501 20.22 -13.80 19.87
CA GLU A 501 20.27 -13.80 21.34
C GLU A 501 21.70 -13.66 21.88
N ASP A 502 22.70 -14.26 21.21
CA ASP A 502 24.11 -14.28 21.64
C ASP A 502 24.75 -12.87 21.65
N ARG A 503 24.24 -11.98 20.81
CA ARG A 503 24.59 -10.55 20.77
C ARG A 503 23.56 -9.64 21.44
N GLY A 504 22.38 -10.13 21.77
CA GLY A 504 21.28 -9.31 22.31
C GLY A 504 20.64 -8.36 21.28
N ILE A 505 20.59 -8.75 19.99
CA ILE A 505 19.93 -7.97 18.93
C ILE A 505 18.41 -8.21 19.01
N GLY A 506 17.67 -7.19 19.43
CA GLY A 506 16.22 -7.19 19.45
C GLY A 506 15.60 -6.97 18.07
N TYR A 507 14.40 -7.48 17.86
CA TYR A 507 13.54 -7.19 16.72
C TYR A 507 12.13 -6.83 17.20
N LEU A 508 11.66 -5.66 16.81
CA LEU A 508 10.30 -5.18 17.04
C LEU A 508 9.68 -4.78 15.71
N ARG A 509 8.49 -5.29 15.41
CA ARG A 509 7.67 -4.81 14.29
C ARG A 509 6.43 -4.11 14.82
N ILE A 510 6.23 -2.86 14.40
CA ILE A 510 4.99 -2.12 14.68
C ILE A 510 4.15 -2.16 13.41
N ILE A 511 2.96 -2.77 13.47
CA ILE A 511 2.08 -2.92 12.29
C ILE A 511 1.06 -1.80 12.11
N GLN A 512 0.75 -1.05 13.18
CA GLN A 512 -0.14 0.12 13.18
C GLN A 512 0.10 0.97 14.43
N PHE A 513 -0.25 2.26 14.42
CA PHE A 513 -0.19 3.13 15.61
C PHE A 513 -1.61 3.36 16.19
N THR A 514 -1.93 2.68 17.29
CA THR A 514 -3.22 2.74 18.02
C THR A 514 -2.98 3.12 19.49
N GLU A 515 -4.04 3.46 20.25
CA GLU A 515 -3.95 3.86 21.67
C GLU A 515 -3.24 2.83 22.60
N ALA A 516 -3.05 1.59 22.14
CA ALA A 516 -2.30 0.57 22.87
C ALA A 516 -0.78 0.58 22.55
N THR A 517 -0.37 1.07 21.38
CA THR A 517 0.96 0.82 20.78
C THR A 517 2.11 1.24 21.68
N THR A 518 2.06 2.43 22.27
CA THR A 518 3.09 2.91 23.19
C THR A 518 3.28 2.00 24.40
N ARG A 519 2.18 1.45 24.95
CA ARG A 519 2.21 0.55 26.12
C ARG A 519 2.79 -0.82 25.74
N GLU A 520 2.37 -1.36 24.61
CA GLU A 520 2.89 -2.63 24.09
C GLU A 520 4.39 -2.56 23.78
N LEU A 521 4.84 -1.40 23.26
CA LEU A 521 6.26 -1.11 23.04
C LEU A 521 7.04 -1.06 24.36
N ASP A 522 6.52 -0.35 25.37
CA ASP A 522 7.16 -0.31 26.69
C ASP A 522 7.27 -1.71 27.32
N ASP A 523 6.21 -2.52 27.27
CA ASP A 523 6.19 -3.90 27.76
C ASP A 523 7.27 -4.76 27.09
N ALA A 524 7.47 -4.60 25.78
CA ALA A 524 8.48 -5.33 25.01
C ALA A 524 9.90 -4.83 25.31
N ILE A 525 10.10 -3.52 25.45
CA ILE A 525 11.39 -2.92 25.82
C ILE A 525 11.87 -3.44 27.19
N GLU A 526 11.00 -3.48 28.20
CA GLU A 526 11.41 -3.98 29.53
C GLU A 526 11.78 -5.48 29.49
N GLN A 527 11.03 -6.30 28.75
CA GLN A 527 11.33 -7.72 28.55
C GLN A 527 12.69 -7.94 27.86
N MET A 528 12.99 -7.16 26.82
CA MET A 528 14.28 -7.23 26.13
C MET A 528 15.42 -6.72 27.00
N LYS A 529 15.25 -5.59 27.70
CA LYS A 529 16.28 -5.05 28.60
C LYS A 529 16.65 -6.02 29.73
N ALA A 530 15.65 -6.68 30.33
CA ALA A 530 15.87 -7.71 31.34
C ALA A 530 16.67 -8.93 30.82
N LYS A 531 16.74 -9.11 29.50
CA LYS A 531 17.48 -10.17 28.81
C LYS A 531 18.76 -9.69 28.09
N GLY A 532 19.18 -8.43 28.28
CA GLY A 532 20.44 -7.93 27.75
C GLY A 532 20.38 -7.32 26.34
N LEU A 533 19.30 -6.60 26.01
CA LEU A 533 19.20 -5.82 24.77
C LEU A 533 20.41 -4.89 24.54
N THR A 534 21.11 -5.08 23.42
CA THR A 534 22.30 -4.29 23.02
C THR A 534 22.06 -3.40 21.81
N SER A 535 21.12 -3.78 20.94
CA SER A 535 20.79 -3.14 19.66
C SER A 535 19.41 -3.59 19.18
N LEU A 536 18.78 -2.84 18.27
CA LEU A 536 17.39 -3.07 17.88
C LEU A 536 17.17 -2.91 16.37
N ILE A 537 16.44 -3.86 15.77
CA ILE A 537 15.75 -3.67 14.49
C ILE A 537 14.32 -3.22 14.78
N LEU A 538 13.95 -2.03 14.30
CA LEU A 538 12.59 -1.50 14.35
C LEU A 538 11.97 -1.62 12.94
N ASP A 539 11.10 -2.59 12.74
CA ASP A 539 10.43 -2.84 11.47
C ASP A 539 9.12 -2.05 11.38
N LEU A 540 9.09 -1.05 10.49
CA LEU A 540 7.91 -0.22 10.18
C LEU A 540 7.36 -0.51 8.78
N ARG A 541 7.88 -1.52 8.08
CA ARG A 541 7.46 -1.85 6.72
C ARG A 541 5.99 -2.27 6.70
N PHE A 542 5.27 -1.81 5.67
CA PHE A 542 3.83 -2.03 5.49
C PHE A 542 2.94 -1.47 6.63
N ASN A 543 3.46 -0.57 7.48
CA ASN A 543 2.67 0.11 8.51
C ASN A 543 2.09 1.44 7.95
N PRO A 544 0.76 1.53 7.72
CA PRO A 544 0.10 2.70 7.14
C PRO A 544 0.01 3.90 8.10
N GLY A 545 0.59 3.77 9.29
CA GLY A 545 0.62 4.78 10.33
C GLY A 545 -0.51 4.61 11.35
N GLY A 546 -1.15 5.73 11.70
CA GLY A 546 -2.18 5.78 12.74
C GLY A 546 -2.09 7.06 13.55
N LEU A 547 -2.30 6.96 14.87
CA LEU A 547 -2.39 8.12 15.76
C LEU A 547 -1.06 8.90 15.87
N LEU A 548 -1.13 10.22 15.61
CA LEU A 548 0.00 11.15 15.76
C LEU A 548 0.57 11.16 17.19
N SER A 549 -0.28 11.03 18.21
CA SER A 549 0.13 10.95 19.62
C SER A 549 1.02 9.75 19.90
N GLU A 550 0.74 8.62 19.24
CA GLU A 550 1.50 7.38 19.36
C GLU A 550 2.80 7.46 18.57
N ALA A 551 2.81 8.09 17.38
CA ALA A 551 4.05 8.37 16.66
C ALA A 551 5.05 9.14 17.53
N ILE A 552 4.58 10.22 18.16
CA ILE A 552 5.37 11.05 19.08
C ILE A 552 5.84 10.23 20.28
N SER A 553 4.92 9.50 20.92
CA SER A 553 5.22 8.69 22.11
C SER A 553 6.19 7.55 21.82
N VAL A 554 6.13 6.94 20.63
CA VAL A 554 7.11 5.93 20.18
C VAL A 554 8.47 6.58 19.96
N SER A 555 8.57 7.71 19.23
CA SER A 555 9.82 8.47 19.07
C SER A 555 10.44 8.89 20.40
N ASP A 556 9.62 9.21 21.41
CA ASP A 556 10.02 9.54 22.78
C ASP A 556 10.76 8.42 23.52
N ARG A 557 10.71 7.17 23.04
CA ARG A 557 11.52 6.05 23.58
C ARG A 557 12.95 6.06 23.05
N PHE A 558 13.23 6.78 21.96
CA PHE A 558 14.54 6.85 21.32
C PHE A 558 15.25 8.19 21.54
N LEU A 559 14.50 9.29 21.69
CA LEU A 559 15.03 10.66 21.64
C LEU A 559 14.99 11.33 23.03
N THR A 560 16.14 11.82 23.50
CA THR A 560 16.26 12.51 24.80
C THR A 560 15.85 13.99 24.76
N SER A 561 15.85 14.60 23.57
CA SER A 561 15.51 16.01 23.37
C SER A 561 15.34 16.35 21.87
N GLY A 562 14.85 17.55 21.58
CA GLY A 562 14.69 18.07 20.22
C GLY A 562 13.27 17.91 19.68
N THR A 563 13.01 18.49 18.50
CA THR A 563 11.71 18.36 17.81
C THR A 563 11.55 16.93 17.29
N ILE A 564 10.37 16.32 17.44
CA ILE A 564 10.02 15.04 16.79
C ILE A 564 9.32 15.33 15.46
N VAL A 565 8.30 16.17 15.51
CA VAL A 565 7.50 16.58 14.35
C VAL A 565 6.97 17.98 14.58
N SER A 566 6.86 18.75 13.51
CA SER A 566 6.11 20.00 13.51
C SER A 566 4.95 19.92 12.53
N THR A 567 3.95 20.77 12.73
CA THR A 567 2.77 20.92 11.87
C THR A 567 2.78 22.31 11.27
N GLN A 568 2.57 22.44 9.97
CA GLN A 568 2.42 23.72 9.28
C GLN A 568 1.00 23.84 8.73
N ASN A 569 0.26 24.84 9.22
CA ASN A 569 -1.11 25.09 8.76
C ASN A 569 -1.16 26.00 7.52
N ARG A 570 -2.36 26.18 6.95
CA ARG A 570 -2.64 27.07 5.81
C ARG A 570 -2.08 28.49 5.95
N ALA A 571 -1.98 29.03 7.16
CA ALA A 571 -1.44 30.37 7.42
C ALA A 571 0.10 30.42 7.47
N GLY A 572 0.78 29.29 7.28
CA GLY A 572 2.23 29.15 7.43
C GLY A 572 2.69 29.07 8.89
N HIS A 573 1.77 29.03 9.86
CA HIS A 573 2.10 28.92 11.28
C HIS A 573 2.63 27.52 11.57
N VAL A 574 3.78 27.42 12.23
CA VAL A 574 4.46 26.15 12.53
C VAL A 574 4.35 25.83 14.02
N GLY A 575 3.61 24.78 14.36
CA GLY A 575 3.49 24.23 15.71
C GLY A 575 4.38 22.99 15.89
N GLY A 576 5.46 23.11 16.66
CA GLY A 576 6.40 22.01 16.92
C GLY A 576 6.06 21.19 18.17
N ARG A 577 6.25 19.87 18.10
CA ARG A 577 6.22 18.96 19.27
C ARG A 577 7.62 18.37 19.48
N ARG A 578 8.06 18.33 20.74
CA ARG A 578 9.41 17.97 21.16
C ARG A 578 9.41 16.70 22.00
N GLY A 579 10.51 15.96 21.93
CA GLY A 579 10.70 14.77 22.75
C GLY A 579 11.10 15.05 24.19
N ALA A 580 10.77 14.13 25.08
CA ALA A 580 10.93 14.20 26.52
C ALA A 580 12.12 13.36 27.03
N THR A 581 12.95 13.95 27.89
CA THR A 581 14.21 13.33 28.32
C THR A 581 14.05 12.07 29.18
N SER A 582 12.96 11.95 29.93
CA SER A 582 12.76 10.86 30.90
C SER A 582 12.23 9.56 30.29
N SER A 583 11.73 9.56 29.06
CA SER A 583 11.15 8.38 28.38
C SER A 583 12.13 7.64 27.46
N ALA A 584 13.30 8.22 27.18
CA ALA A 584 14.24 7.81 26.13
C ALA A 584 15.01 6.50 26.44
N LYS A 585 14.29 5.38 26.60
CA LYS A 585 14.81 4.06 26.97
C LYS A 585 15.84 3.47 26.01
N LEU A 586 15.86 3.86 24.74
CA LEU A 586 16.63 3.23 23.65
C LEU A 586 17.72 4.14 23.04
N ASN A 587 17.96 5.34 23.60
CA ASN A 587 18.87 6.31 22.98
C ASN A 587 20.35 5.87 22.87
N GLN A 588 20.77 4.90 23.70
CA GLN A 588 22.18 4.48 23.83
C GLN A 588 22.56 3.28 22.96
N ILE A 589 21.60 2.63 22.30
CA ILE A 589 21.83 1.42 21.50
C ILE A 589 21.81 1.72 20.00
N PRO A 590 22.53 0.97 19.14
CA PRO A 590 22.35 1.02 17.69
C PRO A 590 20.93 0.58 17.30
N VAL A 591 20.30 1.34 16.40
CA VAL A 591 18.96 1.03 15.86
C VAL A 591 19.00 0.99 14.34
N VAL A 592 18.46 -0.06 13.72
CA VAL A 592 18.15 -0.05 12.28
C VAL A 592 16.64 0.01 12.11
N VAL A 593 16.14 0.99 11.36
CA VAL A 593 14.71 1.20 11.12
C VAL A 593 14.38 0.72 9.71
N LEU A 594 13.59 -0.35 9.57
CA LEU A 594 13.18 -0.86 8.27
C LEU A 594 11.96 -0.11 7.76
N VAL A 595 12.01 0.36 6.51
CA VAL A 595 10.96 1.13 5.84
C VAL A 595 10.78 0.71 4.38
N ASN A 596 9.60 0.98 3.83
CA ASN A 596 9.25 0.74 2.44
C ASN A 596 8.06 1.63 2.01
N GLU A 597 7.61 1.49 0.77
CA GLU A 597 6.46 2.23 0.20
C GLU A 597 5.16 2.12 1.01
N GLY A 598 4.93 0.99 1.69
CA GLY A 598 3.76 0.80 2.57
C GLY A 598 3.89 1.45 3.95
N SER A 599 5.04 2.05 4.26
CA SER A 599 5.27 2.81 5.49
C SER A 599 4.71 4.23 5.30
N ALA A 600 3.71 4.64 6.09
CA ALA A 600 3.04 5.93 5.90
C ALA A 600 2.76 6.69 7.21
N SER A 601 2.63 8.01 7.10
CA SER A 601 2.14 8.92 8.15
C SER A 601 2.91 8.79 9.48
N ALA A 602 2.33 8.20 10.53
CA ALA A 602 3.01 7.97 11.81
C ALA A 602 4.33 7.21 11.67
N SER A 603 4.42 6.23 10.75
CA SER A 603 5.64 5.49 10.46
C SER A 603 6.75 6.39 9.92
N GLU A 604 6.39 7.37 9.07
CA GLU A 604 7.30 8.35 8.46
C GLU A 604 7.73 9.43 9.45
N ILE A 605 6.87 9.77 10.40
CA ILE A 605 7.23 10.64 11.54
C ILE A 605 8.27 9.95 12.41
N VAL A 606 8.08 8.67 12.75
CA VAL A 606 9.07 7.92 13.55
C VAL A 606 10.37 7.79 12.78
N SER A 607 10.38 7.18 11.59
CA SER A 607 11.63 6.95 10.83
C SER A 607 12.35 8.25 10.49
N GLY A 608 11.62 9.28 10.01
CA GLY A 608 12.18 10.58 9.66
C GLY A 608 12.71 11.36 10.87
N ALA A 609 12.08 11.25 12.04
CA ALA A 609 12.62 11.87 13.25
C ALA A 609 13.91 11.18 13.71
N LEU A 610 13.96 9.84 13.71
CA LEU A 610 15.17 9.11 14.08
C LEU A 610 16.32 9.38 13.09
N GLN A 611 16.03 9.46 11.79
CA GLN A 611 16.98 9.85 10.73
C GLN A 611 17.55 11.26 10.93
N ASP A 612 16.69 12.27 11.11
CA ASP A 612 17.11 13.66 11.28
C ASP A 612 17.98 13.84 12.54
N HIS A 613 17.68 13.13 13.65
CA HIS A 613 18.49 13.17 14.87
C HIS A 613 19.76 12.32 14.80
N ALA A 614 19.76 11.20 14.07
CA ALA A 614 20.96 10.40 13.84
C ALA A 614 21.99 11.16 12.99
N SER A 615 21.53 11.84 11.93
CA SER A 615 22.39 12.72 11.12
C SER A 615 22.88 13.98 11.84
N ASP A 616 22.24 14.37 12.96
CA ASP A 616 22.73 15.38 13.92
C ASP A 616 23.67 14.78 15.00
N GLY A 617 23.95 13.48 14.97
CA GLY A 617 24.79 12.77 15.96
C GLY A 617 24.15 12.61 17.35
N ARG A 618 22.84 12.82 17.49
CA ARG A 618 22.12 12.72 18.79
C ARG A 618 21.69 11.31 19.16
N MET A 619 21.66 10.40 18.19
CA MET A 619 21.40 8.96 18.40
C MET A 619 22.12 8.14 17.33
N ASN A 620 22.21 6.83 17.53
CA ASN A 620 22.85 5.91 16.59
C ASN A 620 21.80 5.11 15.81
N ALA A 621 21.20 5.71 14.77
CA ALA A 621 20.25 5.03 13.89
C ALA A 621 20.64 5.04 12.41
N VAL A 622 20.13 4.06 11.65
CA VAL A 622 20.14 3.99 10.19
C VAL A 622 18.74 3.59 9.73
N VAL A 623 18.14 4.36 8.82
CA VAL A 623 16.92 3.99 8.10
C VAL A 623 17.30 3.18 6.86
N LEU A 624 16.70 2.00 6.69
CA LEU A 624 17.07 1.01 5.68
C LEU A 624 15.85 0.49 4.94
N GLY A 625 15.97 0.30 3.62
CA GLY A 625 14.95 -0.36 2.80
C GLY A 625 14.62 0.46 1.57
N GLU A 626 13.37 0.89 1.44
CA GLU A 626 12.87 1.67 0.29
C GLU A 626 12.12 2.93 0.75
N ARG A 627 11.97 3.91 -0.15
CA ARG A 627 11.30 5.18 0.13
C ARG A 627 9.87 4.95 0.65
N THR A 628 9.47 5.73 1.67
CA THR A 628 8.13 5.67 2.26
C THR A 628 7.05 6.34 1.41
N PHE A 629 5.78 6.09 1.75
CA PHE A 629 4.60 6.51 0.97
C PHE A 629 4.53 8.01 0.64
N GLY A 630 4.88 8.88 1.59
CA GLY A 630 4.74 10.33 1.49
C GLY A 630 3.40 10.87 2.02
N LYS A 631 2.80 10.27 3.05
CA LYS A 631 1.55 10.75 3.65
C LYS A 631 1.82 11.79 4.74
N GLY A 632 2.34 12.94 4.31
CA GLY A 632 2.72 14.06 5.17
C GLY A 632 1.59 14.98 5.63
N SER A 633 0.32 14.58 5.64
CA SER A 633 -0.84 15.46 5.88
C SER A 633 -1.59 15.17 7.18
N VAL A 634 -2.11 16.22 7.83
CA VAL A 634 -3.01 16.16 9.00
C VAL A 634 -4.44 16.37 8.54
N GLN A 635 -5.29 15.36 8.73
CA GLN A 635 -6.73 15.51 8.57
C GLN A 635 -7.39 15.91 9.89
N ARG A 636 -8.33 16.85 9.82
CA ARG A 636 -9.28 17.14 10.89
C ARG A 636 -10.68 16.72 10.44
N VAL A 637 -11.48 16.26 11.39
CA VAL A 637 -12.88 15.89 11.17
C VAL A 637 -13.76 16.74 12.08
N TRP A 638 -14.85 17.27 11.55
CA TRP A 638 -15.88 17.97 12.34
C TRP A 638 -17.28 17.68 11.78
N PRO A 639 -18.31 17.64 12.65
CA PRO A 639 -19.69 17.52 12.20
C PRO A 639 -20.11 18.69 11.30
N LEU A 640 -20.96 18.38 10.31
CA LEU A 640 -21.64 19.33 9.45
C LEU A 640 -23.13 19.44 9.86
N PRO A 641 -23.78 20.59 9.61
CA PRO A 641 -25.24 20.66 9.70
C PRO A 641 -25.91 19.85 8.57
N GLY A 642 -27.13 19.39 8.82
CA GLY A 642 -27.90 18.54 7.90
C GLY A 642 -27.55 17.06 8.07
N ASP A 643 -28.36 16.36 8.89
CA ASP A 643 -28.32 14.93 9.22
C ASP A 643 -26.93 14.30 9.39
N ASN A 644 -26.33 14.44 10.59
CA ASN A 644 -25.20 13.61 11.06
C ASN A 644 -24.08 13.33 10.02
N SER A 645 -23.77 14.32 9.18
CA SER A 645 -22.63 14.27 8.25
C SER A 645 -21.40 14.90 8.89
N ALA A 646 -20.21 14.63 8.36
CA ALA A 646 -18.98 15.28 8.80
C ALA A 646 -18.12 15.72 7.61
N MET A 647 -17.30 16.75 7.80
CA MET A 647 -16.25 17.10 6.86
C MET A 647 -14.94 16.53 7.37
N LYS A 648 -14.24 15.78 6.53
CA LYS A 648 -12.84 15.39 6.72
C LYS A 648 -12.00 16.24 5.78
N LEU A 649 -11.04 16.98 6.32
CA LEU A 649 -10.24 17.92 5.53
C LEU A 649 -8.78 17.90 5.96
N THR A 650 -7.85 17.90 4.99
CA THR A 650 -6.44 18.18 5.25
C THR A 650 -6.24 19.66 5.58
N THR A 651 -5.85 19.95 6.83
CA THR A 651 -5.68 21.33 7.33
C THR A 651 -4.23 21.73 7.55
N GLU A 652 -3.31 20.76 7.70
CA GLU A 652 -1.90 21.01 8.02
C GLU A 652 -0.99 19.95 7.37
N TYR A 653 0.29 20.28 7.22
CA TYR A 653 1.34 19.35 6.79
C TYR A 653 2.34 19.05 7.91
N TYR A 654 2.79 17.81 7.99
CA TYR A 654 3.92 17.41 8.83
C TYR A 654 5.24 17.90 8.24
N LEU A 655 6.06 18.47 9.11
CA LEU A 655 7.47 18.76 8.87
C LEU A 655 8.30 17.91 9.83
N LEU A 656 9.30 17.22 9.27
CA LEU A 656 10.32 16.51 10.05
C LEU A 656 11.22 17.50 10.82
N PRO A 657 12.06 17.05 11.79
CA PRO A 657 12.86 17.94 12.64
C PRO A 657 13.69 18.99 11.89
N LYS A 658 14.19 18.68 10.69
CA LYS A 658 14.95 19.60 9.81
C LYS A 658 14.07 20.48 8.90
N GLY A 659 12.76 20.51 9.12
CA GLY A 659 11.80 21.31 8.35
C GLY A 659 11.36 20.70 7.02
N ARG A 660 11.78 19.46 6.71
CA ARG A 660 11.41 18.76 5.46
C ARG A 660 9.93 18.39 5.47
N LYS A 661 9.17 18.87 4.48
CA LYS A 661 7.82 18.41 4.17
C LYS A 661 7.88 17.06 3.45
N ILE A 662 7.27 16.03 4.00
CA ILE A 662 7.26 14.67 3.43
C ILE A 662 6.05 14.38 2.54
N HIS A 663 5.07 15.28 2.45
CA HIS A 663 3.85 15.03 1.69
C HIS A 663 4.10 14.95 0.17
N ARG A 664 3.73 13.82 -0.45
CA ARG A 664 3.79 13.63 -1.91
C ARG A 664 2.80 14.57 -2.58
N GLN A 665 3.30 15.45 -3.45
CA GLN A 665 2.48 16.32 -4.29
C GLN A 665 2.70 15.98 -5.77
N PRO A 666 1.75 16.24 -6.68
CA PRO A 666 1.94 16.06 -8.12
C PRO A 666 3.19 16.78 -8.61
N GLY A 667 4.06 16.09 -9.35
CA GLY A 667 5.34 16.63 -9.84
C GLY A 667 6.42 16.88 -8.78
N ALA A 668 6.24 16.45 -7.52
CA ALA A 668 7.29 16.58 -6.50
C ALA A 668 8.47 15.64 -6.79
N SER A 669 9.70 16.18 -6.80
CA SER A 669 10.93 15.39 -6.97
C SER A 669 11.40 14.69 -5.68
N SER A 670 10.87 15.10 -4.53
CA SER A 670 11.17 14.54 -3.22
C SER A 670 9.91 14.50 -2.36
N TRP A 671 9.66 13.35 -1.74
CA TRP A 671 8.58 13.09 -0.80
C TRP A 671 8.99 11.92 0.12
N GLY A 672 8.21 11.72 1.19
CA GLY A 672 8.46 10.67 2.17
C GLY A 672 9.81 10.82 2.90
N VAL A 673 10.18 9.71 3.52
CA VAL A 673 11.49 9.43 4.08
C VAL A 673 12.22 8.55 3.07
N GLU A 674 13.24 9.12 2.45
CA GLU A 674 14.27 8.36 1.73
C GLU A 674 15.08 7.58 2.77
N PRO A 675 15.32 6.26 2.60
CA PRO A 675 16.20 5.52 3.51
C PRO A 675 17.63 6.07 3.45
N ASP A 676 18.36 5.97 4.57
CA ASP A 676 19.80 6.21 4.56
C ASP A 676 20.50 5.16 3.70
N PHE A 677 20.05 3.90 3.77
CA PHE A 677 20.57 2.78 2.99
C PHE A 677 19.48 2.09 2.16
N GLU A 678 19.48 2.31 0.84
CA GLU A 678 18.54 1.70 -0.09
C GLU A 678 18.89 0.22 -0.35
N VAL A 679 17.96 -0.68 -0.08
CA VAL A 679 18.04 -2.12 -0.37
C VAL A 679 16.69 -2.56 -0.93
N ASP A 680 16.60 -2.66 -2.25
CA ASP A 680 15.38 -3.06 -2.94
C ASP A 680 15.17 -4.59 -2.92
N MET A 681 13.91 -5.03 -2.89
CA MET A 681 13.53 -6.44 -2.96
C MET A 681 12.64 -6.68 -4.18
N LEU A 682 12.74 -7.86 -4.79
CA LEU A 682 11.84 -8.22 -5.88
C LEU A 682 10.41 -8.45 -5.33
N PRO A 683 9.35 -8.20 -6.12
CA PRO A 683 7.97 -8.49 -5.70
C PRO A 683 7.77 -9.94 -5.23
N SER A 684 8.45 -10.91 -5.85
CA SER A 684 8.48 -12.32 -5.44
C SER A 684 9.08 -12.53 -4.05
N GLN A 685 10.19 -11.84 -3.74
CA GLN A 685 10.82 -11.88 -2.42
C GLN A 685 9.94 -11.21 -1.37
N ILE A 686 9.36 -10.05 -1.67
CA ILE A 686 8.41 -9.35 -0.79
C ILE A 686 7.21 -10.26 -0.45
N ALA A 687 6.58 -10.85 -1.46
CA ALA A 687 5.47 -11.77 -1.26
C ALA A 687 5.87 -12.97 -0.39
N LYS A 688 7.03 -13.59 -0.64
CA LYS A 688 7.48 -14.74 0.15
C LYS A 688 7.89 -14.38 1.58
N ALA A 689 8.51 -13.21 1.78
CA ALA A 689 8.85 -12.70 3.10
C ALA A 689 7.59 -12.39 3.93
N LEU A 690 6.57 -11.80 3.30
CA LEU A 690 5.26 -11.58 3.92
C LEU A 690 4.57 -12.90 4.27
N GLU A 691 4.55 -13.88 3.36
CA GLU A 691 3.99 -15.22 3.61
C GLU A 691 4.66 -15.91 4.79
N ILE A 692 6.00 -16.01 4.80
CA ILE A 692 6.77 -16.60 5.90
C ILE A 692 6.49 -15.85 7.21
N ARG A 693 6.44 -14.52 7.18
CA ARG A 693 6.21 -13.71 8.39
C ARG A 693 4.77 -13.84 8.91
N GLN A 694 3.77 -13.88 8.03
CA GLN A 694 2.37 -14.13 8.41
C GLN A 694 2.22 -15.51 9.05
N ASN A 695 2.88 -16.53 8.49
CA ASN A 695 2.84 -17.89 9.02
C ASN A 695 3.67 -18.07 10.31
N ALA A 696 4.80 -17.35 10.47
CA ALA A 696 5.66 -17.40 11.65
C ALA A 696 5.09 -16.62 12.87
N ASP A 697 4.18 -15.67 12.62
CA ASP A 697 3.43 -14.95 13.65
C ASP A 697 2.37 -15.84 14.35
N ILE A 698 2.14 -17.08 13.88
CA ILE A 698 0.95 -17.85 14.20
C ILE A 698 0.82 -18.22 15.68
N LEU A 699 -0.34 -17.91 16.27
CA LEU A 699 -0.69 -18.26 17.64
C LEU A 699 -1.03 -19.75 17.74
N ARG A 700 -0.28 -20.45 18.59
CA ARG A 700 -0.56 -21.84 18.95
C ARG A 700 -1.91 -21.96 19.66
N SER A 701 -2.85 -22.70 19.09
CA SER A 701 -4.11 -23.06 19.75
C SER A 701 -4.55 -24.50 19.47
N GLY A 702 -4.78 -25.27 20.53
CA GLY A 702 -5.22 -26.67 20.48
C GLY A 702 -4.11 -27.70 20.17
N ASP A 703 -4.50 -28.98 20.14
CA ASP A 703 -3.61 -30.14 19.91
C ASP A 703 -3.23 -30.35 18.42
N ARG A 704 -3.48 -29.36 17.55
CA ARG A 704 -3.04 -29.43 16.15
C ARG A 704 -1.60 -28.92 16.04
N GLU A 705 -0.69 -29.80 15.62
CA GLU A 705 0.60 -29.37 15.06
C GLU A 705 0.35 -28.58 13.78
N LEU A 706 0.33 -27.25 13.91
CA LEU A 706 0.54 -26.34 12.79
C LEU A 706 2.05 -26.28 12.53
N ASP A 707 2.45 -26.52 11.28
CA ASP A 707 3.82 -26.34 10.82
C ASP A 707 4.13 -24.85 10.72
N ILE A 708 4.48 -24.24 11.86
CA ILE A 708 4.82 -22.83 11.97
C ILE A 708 6.26 -22.65 11.47
N PRO A 709 6.49 -21.96 10.34
CA PRO A 709 7.81 -21.82 9.77
C PRO A 709 8.73 -21.02 10.70
N ASP A 710 10.00 -21.41 10.74
CA ASP A 710 11.02 -20.65 11.45
C ASP A 710 11.27 -19.30 10.73
N PRO A 711 11.09 -18.14 11.38
CA PRO A 711 11.32 -16.85 10.75
C PRO A 711 12.79 -16.65 10.32
N ARG A 712 13.74 -17.48 10.79
CA ARG A 712 15.12 -17.51 10.28
C ARG A 712 15.21 -17.85 8.79
N LEU A 713 14.20 -18.51 8.21
CA LEU A 713 14.11 -18.74 6.76
C LEU A 713 14.14 -17.44 5.95
N LEU A 714 13.70 -16.32 6.52
CA LEU A 714 13.83 -14.99 5.90
C LEU A 714 15.29 -14.62 5.57
N LEU A 715 16.22 -15.03 6.45
CA LEU A 715 17.66 -14.82 6.31
C LEU A 715 18.32 -15.97 5.55
N THR A 716 18.10 -17.21 6.00
CA THR A 716 18.86 -18.38 5.50
C THR A 716 18.53 -18.75 4.05
N GLU A 717 17.33 -18.41 3.57
CA GLU A 717 16.96 -18.55 2.14
C GLU A 717 17.05 -17.22 1.37
N GLY A 718 17.51 -16.12 1.97
CA GLY A 718 17.61 -14.81 1.31
C GLY A 718 16.28 -14.20 0.87
N ARG A 719 15.19 -14.43 1.63
CA ARG A 719 13.85 -13.91 1.29
C ARG A 719 13.66 -12.46 1.70
N ASP A 720 14.34 -12.00 2.76
CA ASP A 720 14.25 -10.62 3.27
C ASP A 720 15.64 -9.97 3.34
N LEU A 721 16.09 -9.43 2.20
CA LEU A 721 17.40 -8.80 2.07
C LEU A 721 17.54 -7.53 2.92
N GLN A 722 16.46 -6.80 3.15
CA GLN A 722 16.45 -5.60 3.98
C GLN A 722 16.74 -5.97 5.45
N LEU A 723 16.03 -6.98 5.97
CA LEU A 723 16.29 -7.53 7.30
C LEU A 723 17.70 -8.11 7.39
N HIS A 724 18.17 -8.82 6.36
CA HIS A 724 19.50 -9.44 6.33
C HIS A 724 20.62 -8.39 6.38
N ALA A 725 20.49 -7.30 5.63
CA ALA A 725 21.40 -6.15 5.68
C ALA A 725 21.41 -5.49 7.08
N ALA A 726 20.24 -5.37 7.73
CA ALA A 726 20.13 -4.86 9.09
C ALA A 726 20.81 -5.77 10.13
N VAL A 727 20.67 -7.09 9.99
CA VAL A 727 21.39 -8.07 10.84
C VAL A 727 22.90 -7.95 10.64
N VAL A 728 23.39 -7.88 9.40
CA VAL A 728 24.83 -7.68 9.11
C VAL A 728 25.37 -6.40 9.76
N LEU A 729 24.64 -5.28 9.64
CA LEU A 729 25.00 -4.00 10.26
C LEU A 729 25.09 -4.08 11.78
N LEU A 730 24.13 -4.73 12.44
CA LEU A 730 24.06 -4.82 13.90
C LEU A 730 25.02 -5.87 14.48
N GLN A 731 25.23 -7.00 13.80
CA GLN A 731 26.26 -7.98 14.18
C GLN A 731 27.67 -7.40 14.05
N ALA A 732 27.94 -6.60 13.02
CA ALA A 732 29.22 -5.90 12.90
C ALA A 732 29.43 -4.88 14.03
N ARG A 733 28.38 -4.13 14.41
CA ARG A 733 28.41 -3.15 15.51
C ARG A 733 28.48 -3.77 16.91
N THR A 734 27.94 -4.98 17.07
CA THR A 734 27.72 -5.62 18.38
C THR A 734 28.49 -6.95 18.43
N PRO A 735 29.68 -7.01 19.05
CA PRO A 735 30.38 -8.27 19.22
C PRO A 735 29.57 -9.23 20.12
N PRO A 736 29.72 -10.55 19.98
CA PRO A 736 29.02 -11.52 20.82
C PRO A 736 29.45 -11.38 22.28
N ALA A 737 28.55 -11.72 23.21
CA ALA A 737 28.90 -11.74 24.62
C ALA A 737 30.11 -12.66 24.84
N SER A 738 31.18 -12.14 25.44
CA SER A 738 32.33 -12.99 25.81
C SER A 738 31.84 -14.09 26.75
N PRO A 739 32.18 -15.37 26.51
CA PRO A 739 31.82 -16.43 27.44
C PRO A 739 32.41 -16.08 28.79
N LEU A 740 31.54 -15.88 29.79
CA LEU A 740 31.94 -15.56 31.14
C LEU A 740 32.95 -16.60 31.59
N THR A 741 34.21 -16.19 31.74
CA THR A 741 35.21 -17.01 32.40
C THR A 741 34.76 -17.16 33.84
N HIS A 742 34.11 -18.30 34.12
CA HIS A 742 33.88 -18.77 35.47
C HIS A 742 35.26 -18.93 36.12
N SER A 743 35.75 -17.85 36.72
CA SER A 743 36.90 -17.91 37.61
C SER A 743 36.50 -18.87 38.72
N VAL A 744 37.09 -20.05 38.69
CA VAL A 744 36.97 -21.03 39.76
C VAL A 744 37.63 -20.36 40.97
N ARG A 745 36.81 -19.75 41.82
CA ARG A 745 37.21 -19.44 43.18
C ARG A 745 37.43 -20.77 43.88
N GLU A 746 38.67 -21.26 43.82
CA GLU A 746 39.14 -22.27 44.76
C GLU A 746 38.88 -21.73 46.17
N ASN A 747 37.91 -22.32 46.86
CA ASN A 747 37.73 -22.10 48.29
C ASN A 747 38.92 -22.73 49.02
N ARG A 748 39.98 -21.94 49.23
CA ARG A 748 40.99 -22.20 50.25
C ARG A 748 40.65 -21.44 51.52
N ARG A 749 39.75 -22.01 52.33
CA ARG A 749 39.90 -22.21 53.79
C ARG A 749 38.68 -22.90 54.38
#